data_AF-A0A9D8EZL2-F1
#
_entry.id   AF-A0A9D8EZL2-F1
#
_cell.length_a   1.000
_cell.length_b   1.000
_cell.length_c   1.000
_cell.angle_alpha   90.00
_cell.angle_beta   90.00
_cell.angle_gamma   90.00
#
_symmetry.space_group_name_H-M   'P 1'
#
loop_
_entity.id
_entity.type
_entity.pdbx_description
1 polymer ?
#
loop_
_entity_poly.entity_id
_entity_poly.type
_entity_poly.pdbx_seq_one_letter_code
_entity_poly.pdbx_strand_id
1 'polypeptide(L)'
;MKYRSLGRTGVALSEIGFGAWGLGGEAYGPTDDFVSERTLFAALDAGINFFDTSDLYGSGRSEELIGRVAAGRRSQLLIATKGGTLPHRGFQMPQDFSARHLRGALESSLRRLGMQEVDLYQLHSPTLEALKESDAFEALVQFRNEGMIRFAGVSARSPLDALWVVENAPVEVIQVNFNLIDQRAVECGLLQAAQSAGIGIIARTPLCFGYLTGTLTGNETLSPGDHRAHWPAAQLQRWAEAPGLFDKLIRRSGLTPAQFALRFCLSHSALSTVIPGMLTQPQVEENALASTSPALPPEILAEIRDIYRSHSFYDPEIKRAALAASHSSPPPTPGRRMIATVPADPAVLSNLLGCPFEELPPRLKSEAISLSTECAPLDPEARDAHLLHVLQRVHETRMHRNDEENRQAFERGWSENLRASLEGGISVSALTPRYVRPHGTIRWRGGLVSPRDPFLAHKLLQLSVQWTFHRYLEGISTAYEFGCGSCQFLHVLSTLRPDLQLYGLDFTQASVAIVERLAAYGARVRGQAFDMLKPKKGFLLQPGSAVFTVGALEQLGSRFEPFLEYLIEQKPRVVIHHEPILEFYNPDTLVDYAAILWHRKRDYLHGYWPALRHAARQKRVEILKARRPGFGDPYHESSSVIVWRPH
;
A
#
# COMPACT_ATOMS: atom_id res chain seq x y z
N MET A 1 21.11 -11.94 15.69
CA MET A 1 20.31 -10.98 14.91
C MET A 1 19.01 -11.64 14.43
N LYS A 2 17.88 -10.93 14.45
CA LYS A 2 16.63 -11.33 13.75
C LYS A 2 16.45 -10.52 12.47
N TYR A 3 15.63 -11.02 11.56
CA TYR A 3 15.40 -10.41 10.25
C TYR A 3 13.90 -10.22 9.97
N ARG A 4 13.56 -9.16 9.23
CA ARG A 4 12.19 -8.82 8.81
C ARG A 4 12.15 -8.51 7.32
N SER A 5 11.01 -8.75 6.70
CA SER A 5 10.81 -8.42 5.28
C SER A 5 10.76 -6.90 5.07
N LEU A 6 11.43 -6.42 4.01
CA LEU A 6 11.33 -5.06 3.51
C LEU A 6 10.01 -4.90 2.74
N GLY A 7 8.93 -4.63 3.46
CA GLY A 7 7.59 -4.54 2.88
C GLY A 7 7.27 -5.77 2.02
N ARG A 8 6.72 -5.53 0.83
CA ARG A 8 6.36 -6.58 -0.15
C ARG A 8 7.51 -7.09 -1.02
N THR A 9 8.74 -6.60 -0.83
CA THR A 9 9.88 -6.92 -1.72
C THR A 9 10.43 -8.33 -1.54
N GLY A 10 10.10 -9.00 -0.43
CA GLY A 10 10.65 -10.31 -0.06
C GLY A 10 12.09 -10.29 0.45
N VAL A 11 12.76 -9.13 0.45
CA VAL A 11 14.13 -9.00 0.97
C VAL A 11 14.13 -8.94 2.49
N ALA A 12 14.99 -9.74 3.13
CA ALA A 12 15.12 -9.78 4.58
C ALA A 12 16.19 -8.79 5.07
N LEU A 13 15.78 -7.82 5.89
CA LEU A 13 16.68 -6.88 6.57
C LEU A 13 16.89 -7.30 8.02
N SER A 14 18.09 -7.09 8.54
CA SER A 14 18.33 -7.18 9.99
C SER A 14 17.46 -6.16 10.71
N GLU A 15 16.87 -6.56 11.84
CA GLU A 15 16.01 -5.67 12.65
C GLU A 15 16.73 -4.37 13.03
N ILE A 16 18.02 -4.47 13.31
CA ILE A 16 18.93 -3.34 13.48
C ILE A 16 19.75 -3.19 12.19
N GLY A 17 19.64 -2.04 11.54
CA GLY A 17 20.49 -1.62 10.43
C GLY A 17 21.56 -0.62 10.88
N PHE A 18 22.45 -0.25 9.97
CA PHE A 18 23.52 0.71 10.22
C PHE A 18 23.18 2.09 9.63
N GLY A 19 22.96 3.09 10.48
CA GLY A 19 22.81 4.48 10.05
C GLY A 19 24.17 5.18 9.91
N ALA A 20 24.58 5.51 8.69
CA ALA A 20 25.96 5.91 8.40
C ALA A 20 26.24 7.43 8.46
N TRP A 21 25.29 8.27 8.89
CA TRP A 21 25.48 9.73 8.85
C TRP A 21 26.73 10.21 9.60
N GLY A 22 27.03 9.59 10.75
CA GLY A 22 28.21 9.92 11.54
C GLY A 22 29.53 9.60 10.84
N LEU A 23 29.59 8.59 9.97
CA LEU A 23 30.82 8.17 9.28
C LEU A 23 31.40 9.27 8.38
N GLY A 24 30.54 10.17 7.90
CA GLY A 24 30.97 11.32 7.09
C GLY A 24 31.91 12.29 7.83
N GLY A 25 31.94 12.27 9.17
CA GLY A 25 32.88 13.06 9.97
C GLY A 25 32.57 14.55 10.08
N GLU A 26 31.46 15.01 9.50
CA GLU A 26 31.02 16.41 9.59
C GLU A 26 29.94 16.59 10.66
N ALA A 27 28.91 15.74 10.67
CA ALA A 27 27.69 15.96 11.45
C ALA A 27 27.83 15.84 12.97
N TYR A 28 28.79 15.05 13.46
CA TYR A 28 29.03 14.79 14.89
C TYR A 28 30.50 15.08 15.29
N GLY A 29 31.27 15.69 14.38
CA GLY A 29 32.72 15.85 14.51
C GLY A 29 33.52 14.80 13.73
N PRO A 30 34.85 14.97 13.69
CA PRO A 30 35.74 14.19 12.83
C PRO A 30 35.75 12.70 13.20
N THR A 31 35.80 11.85 12.19
CA THR A 31 35.93 10.40 12.30
C THR A 31 37.28 9.92 11.78
N ASP A 32 37.78 8.84 12.38
CA ASP A 32 38.94 8.10 11.89
C ASP A 32 38.47 6.96 10.97
N ASP A 33 39.09 6.86 9.79
CA ASP A 33 38.70 5.88 8.76
C ASP A 33 38.93 4.44 9.24
N PHE A 34 40.04 4.17 9.95
CA PHE A 34 40.36 2.83 10.44
C PHE A 34 39.35 2.37 11.50
N VAL A 35 38.96 3.26 12.43
CA VAL A 35 37.89 2.99 13.40
C VAL A 35 36.55 2.79 12.69
N SER A 36 36.26 3.60 11.67
CA SER A 36 35.02 3.51 10.88
C SER A 36 34.91 2.18 10.15
N GLU A 37 35.95 1.76 9.44
CA GLU A 37 36.01 0.47 8.75
C GLU A 37 35.87 -0.71 9.73
N ARG A 38 36.58 -0.67 10.87
CA ARG A 38 36.43 -1.68 11.92
C ARG A 38 35.02 -1.76 12.47
N THR A 39 34.36 -0.62 12.63
CA THR A 39 32.98 -0.54 13.12
C THR A 39 32.00 -1.14 12.11
N LEU A 40 32.21 -0.89 10.80
CA LEU A 40 31.44 -1.51 9.72
C LEU A 40 31.65 -3.03 9.66
N PHE A 41 32.89 -3.53 9.82
CA PHE A 41 33.15 -4.97 9.92
C PHE A 41 32.47 -5.59 11.14
N ALA A 42 32.56 -4.95 12.31
CA ALA A 42 31.87 -5.41 13.52
C ALA A 42 30.34 -5.49 13.31
N ALA A 43 29.75 -4.58 12.52
CA ALA A 43 28.33 -4.63 12.20
C ALA A 43 27.98 -5.88 11.39
N LEU A 44 28.78 -6.22 10.38
CA LEU A 44 28.62 -7.45 9.60
C LEU A 44 28.77 -8.69 10.49
N ASP A 45 29.79 -8.71 11.35
CA ASP A 45 30.05 -9.83 12.25
C ASP A 45 28.91 -10.02 13.28
N ALA A 46 28.23 -8.93 13.67
CA ALA A 46 27.02 -8.97 14.50
C ALA A 46 25.74 -9.40 13.74
N GLY A 47 25.85 -9.64 12.42
CA GLY A 47 24.76 -10.07 11.55
C GLY A 47 23.91 -8.92 10.98
N ILE A 48 24.34 -7.66 11.13
CA ILE A 48 23.70 -6.51 10.49
C ILE A 48 23.96 -6.61 8.98
N ASN A 49 22.91 -6.64 8.18
CA ASN A 49 23.03 -6.74 6.73
C ASN A 49 22.58 -5.48 5.99
N PHE A 50 21.95 -4.51 6.66
CA PHE A 50 21.42 -3.30 6.03
C PHE A 50 22.20 -2.05 6.41
N PHE A 51 22.70 -1.30 5.43
CA PHE A 51 23.52 -0.10 5.61
C PHE A 51 22.88 1.09 4.88
N ASP A 52 22.50 2.13 5.62
CA ASP A 52 21.84 3.33 5.12
C ASP A 52 22.80 4.53 5.15
N THR A 53 23.13 5.07 3.97
CA THR A 53 24.06 6.18 3.73
C THR A 53 23.44 7.26 2.84
N SER A 54 24.19 8.27 2.43
CA SER A 54 23.82 9.30 1.44
C SER A 54 25.06 9.87 0.80
N ASP A 55 24.94 10.33 -0.44
CA ASP A 55 25.91 11.17 -1.15
C ASP A 55 26.33 12.44 -0.38
N LEU A 56 25.45 12.98 0.48
CA LEU A 56 25.74 14.13 1.32
C LEU A 56 26.61 13.83 2.55
N TYR A 57 26.71 12.57 2.98
CA TYR A 57 27.37 12.25 4.25
C TYR A 57 28.89 12.33 4.09
N GLY A 58 29.46 13.44 4.55
CA GLY A 58 30.88 13.76 4.34
C GLY A 58 31.21 13.94 2.86
N SER A 59 30.29 14.54 2.10
CA SER A 59 30.42 14.73 0.64
C SER A 59 30.75 13.42 -0.12
N GLY A 60 30.18 12.30 0.32
CA GLY A 60 30.38 10.97 -0.27
C GLY A 60 31.37 10.09 0.48
N ARG A 61 32.14 10.60 1.44
CA ARG A 61 33.10 9.82 2.24
C ARG A 61 32.47 8.59 2.92
N SER A 62 31.23 8.73 3.41
CA SER A 62 30.49 7.62 4.01
C SER A 62 30.25 6.47 3.00
N GLU A 63 29.95 6.80 1.74
CA GLU A 63 29.79 5.81 0.68
C GLU A 63 31.11 5.14 0.32
N GLU A 64 32.22 5.88 0.28
CA GLU A 64 33.55 5.32 0.03
C GLU A 64 33.99 4.32 1.12
N LEU A 65 33.71 4.62 2.40
CA LEU A 65 33.99 3.72 3.52
C LEU A 65 33.16 2.42 3.41
N ILE A 66 31.86 2.53 3.12
CA ILE A 66 31.00 1.37 2.93
C ILE A 66 31.44 0.56 1.70
N GLY A 67 31.82 1.22 0.60
CA GLY A 67 32.34 0.58 -0.61
C GLY A 67 33.59 -0.25 -0.35
N ARG A 68 34.56 0.30 0.41
CA ARG A 68 35.77 -0.42 0.84
C ARG A 68 35.45 -1.70 1.61
N VAL A 69 34.51 -1.64 2.55
CA VAL A 69 34.10 -2.81 3.37
C VAL A 69 33.28 -3.82 2.55
N ALA A 70 32.49 -3.35 1.60
CA ALA A 70 31.69 -4.20 0.73
C ALA A 70 32.53 -4.97 -0.32
N ALA A 71 33.75 -4.51 -0.61
CA ALA A 71 34.66 -5.16 -1.55
C ALA A 71 34.92 -6.63 -1.13
N GLY A 72 34.57 -7.57 -2.01
CA GLY A 72 34.66 -9.02 -1.75
C GLY A 72 33.56 -9.58 -0.82
N ARG A 73 32.65 -8.75 -0.32
CA ARG A 73 31.55 -9.13 0.61
C ARG A 73 30.17 -8.65 0.19
N ARG A 74 30.02 -8.07 -1.01
CA ARG A 74 28.78 -7.43 -1.50
C ARG A 74 27.49 -8.23 -1.27
N SER A 75 27.52 -9.55 -1.39
CA SER A 75 26.37 -10.43 -1.18
C SER A 75 25.87 -10.48 0.28
N GLN A 76 26.67 -10.02 1.25
CA GLN A 76 26.32 -9.95 2.66
C GLN A 76 25.69 -8.60 3.04
N LEU A 77 25.73 -7.61 2.13
CA LEU A 77 25.27 -6.25 2.38
C LEU A 77 24.05 -5.93 1.52
N LEU A 78 23.14 -5.18 2.11
CA LEU A 78 22.05 -4.47 1.47
C LEU A 78 22.30 -2.98 1.70
N ILE A 79 22.56 -2.25 0.63
CA ILE A 79 23.01 -0.85 0.72
C ILE A 79 21.91 0.07 0.22
N ALA A 80 21.53 1.00 1.09
CA ALA A 80 20.64 2.11 0.76
C ALA A 80 21.43 3.41 0.68
N THR A 81 21.31 4.14 -0.42
CA THR A 81 21.79 5.52 -0.52
C THR A 81 20.68 6.46 -0.96
N LYS A 82 20.96 7.76 -1.01
CA LYS A 82 19.97 8.82 -1.25
C LYS A 82 20.52 9.86 -2.20
N GLY A 83 19.63 10.68 -2.75
CA GLY A 83 20.00 11.87 -3.52
C GLY A 83 18.89 12.91 -3.60
N GLY A 84 19.23 14.04 -4.21
CA GLY A 84 18.33 15.15 -4.49
C GLY A 84 18.31 16.26 -3.45
N THR A 85 18.85 16.06 -2.25
CA THR A 85 19.21 17.21 -1.38
C THR A 85 20.63 17.67 -1.74
N LEU A 86 20.81 18.98 -1.87
CA LEU A 86 22.08 19.59 -2.24
C LEU A 86 22.93 19.91 -0.98
N PRO A 87 24.26 20.04 -1.11
CA PRO A 87 25.13 20.42 0.00
C PRO A 87 24.68 21.71 0.67
N HIS A 88 24.61 21.71 2.01
CA HIS A 88 24.14 22.85 2.79
C HIS A 88 24.70 22.84 4.21
N ARG A 89 24.52 23.98 4.90
CA ARG A 89 24.80 24.12 6.34
C ARG A 89 23.57 24.71 7.03
N GLY A 90 23.29 24.26 8.25
CA GLY A 90 22.12 24.70 9.01
C GLY A 90 20.80 24.11 8.48
N PHE A 91 19.68 24.81 8.71
CA PHE A 91 18.33 24.29 8.48
C PHE A 91 17.80 24.43 7.04
N GLN A 92 18.50 25.19 6.20
CA GLN A 92 18.12 25.32 4.79
C GLN A 92 18.62 24.11 4.02
N MET A 93 17.69 23.36 3.43
CA MET A 93 17.97 22.17 2.64
C MET A 93 17.60 22.45 1.18
N PRO A 94 18.47 23.07 0.37
CA PRO A 94 18.25 23.21 -1.07
C PRO A 94 18.14 21.82 -1.72
N GLN A 95 17.31 21.70 -2.76
CA GLN A 95 16.99 20.40 -3.36
C GLN A 95 16.91 20.51 -4.89
N ASP A 96 17.30 19.44 -5.58
CA ASP A 96 17.14 19.24 -7.00
C ASP A 96 16.76 17.78 -7.25
N PHE A 97 15.48 17.54 -7.51
CA PHE A 97 14.95 16.21 -7.80
C PHE A 97 14.76 15.98 -9.31
N SER A 98 15.38 16.79 -10.16
CA SER A 98 15.33 16.56 -11.61
C SER A 98 15.99 15.23 -11.97
N ALA A 99 15.48 14.52 -12.98
CA ALA A 99 16.03 13.25 -13.44
C ALA A 99 17.52 13.37 -13.79
N ARG A 100 17.93 14.52 -14.37
CA ARG A 100 19.33 14.82 -14.69
C ARG A 100 20.21 14.85 -13.44
N HIS A 101 19.78 15.58 -12.40
CA HIS A 101 20.54 15.67 -11.17
C HIS A 101 20.60 14.31 -10.46
N LEU A 102 19.45 13.66 -10.29
CA LEU A 102 19.36 12.36 -9.63
C LEU A 102 20.21 11.30 -10.32
N ARG A 103 20.26 11.29 -11.66
CA ARG A 103 21.15 10.39 -12.40
C ARG A 103 22.61 10.66 -12.06
N GLY A 104 23.05 11.91 -12.15
CA GLY A 104 24.44 12.28 -11.85
C GLY A 104 24.84 11.95 -10.40
N ALA A 105 23.92 12.16 -9.45
CA ALA A 105 24.12 11.82 -8.04
C ALA A 105 24.22 10.29 -7.84
N LEU A 106 23.32 9.51 -8.45
CA LEU A 106 23.34 8.06 -8.38
C LEU A 106 24.61 7.46 -9.02
N GLU A 107 24.99 7.90 -10.23
CA GLU A 107 26.22 7.44 -10.89
C GLU A 107 27.47 7.75 -10.06
N SER A 108 27.49 8.91 -9.38
CA SER A 108 28.58 9.27 -8.47
C SER A 108 28.60 8.38 -7.23
N SER A 109 27.42 8.06 -6.69
CA SER A 109 27.28 7.14 -5.55
C SER A 109 27.75 5.74 -5.90
N LEU A 110 27.35 5.23 -7.08
CA LEU A 110 27.80 3.94 -7.61
C LEU A 110 29.33 3.88 -7.77
N ARG A 111 29.95 4.95 -8.28
CA ARG A 111 31.43 5.04 -8.37
C ARG A 111 32.10 4.99 -7.00
N ARG A 112 31.62 5.76 -6.02
CA ARG A 112 32.18 5.78 -4.66
C ARG A 112 32.01 4.44 -3.93
N LEU A 113 30.87 3.80 -4.11
CA LEU A 113 30.60 2.47 -3.57
C LEU A 113 31.38 1.36 -4.30
N GLY A 114 31.87 1.61 -5.51
CA GLY A 114 32.51 0.60 -6.36
C GLY A 114 31.51 -0.44 -6.88
N MET A 115 30.29 -0.01 -7.22
CA MET A 115 29.17 -0.91 -7.57
C MET A 115 28.49 -0.48 -8.87
N GLN A 116 27.78 -1.41 -9.49
CA GLN A 116 26.92 -1.15 -10.65
C GLN A 116 25.44 -0.95 -10.24
N GLU A 117 25.05 -1.49 -9.08
CA GLU A 117 23.70 -1.43 -8.54
C GLU A 117 23.71 -1.22 -7.01
N VAL A 118 22.80 -0.38 -6.51
CA VAL A 118 22.45 -0.30 -5.07
C VAL A 118 21.12 -0.97 -4.79
N ASP A 119 20.95 -1.55 -3.59
CA ASP A 119 19.71 -2.25 -3.24
C ASP A 119 18.53 -1.28 -3.08
N LEU A 120 18.78 -0.08 -2.55
CA LEU A 120 17.74 0.93 -2.35
C LEU A 120 18.28 2.33 -2.66
N TYR A 121 17.57 3.07 -3.51
CA TYR A 121 17.83 4.49 -3.72
C TYR A 121 16.65 5.34 -3.27
N GLN A 122 16.91 6.35 -2.44
CA GLN A 122 15.85 7.13 -1.80
C GLN A 122 15.94 8.61 -2.16
N LEU A 123 14.79 9.24 -2.39
CA LEU A 123 14.71 10.71 -2.44
C LEU A 123 14.92 11.27 -1.03
N HIS A 124 15.92 12.15 -0.87
CA HIS A 124 16.37 12.59 0.44
C HIS A 124 15.56 13.79 0.94
N SER A 125 14.68 13.59 1.94
CA SER A 125 13.89 14.63 2.62
C SER A 125 13.16 15.64 1.71
N PRO A 126 12.52 15.22 0.59
CA PRO A 126 11.85 16.15 -0.31
C PRO A 126 10.70 16.90 0.37
N THR A 127 10.41 18.11 -0.08
CA THR A 127 9.09 18.73 0.16
C THR A 127 8.03 18.09 -0.73
N LEU A 128 6.75 18.17 -0.34
CA LEU A 128 5.67 17.67 -1.19
C LEU A 128 5.57 18.42 -2.52
N GLU A 129 5.85 19.71 -2.52
CA GLU A 129 5.91 20.54 -3.73
C GLU A 129 6.98 20.01 -4.68
N ALA A 130 8.19 19.77 -4.17
CA ALA A 130 9.27 19.23 -4.98
C ALA A 130 8.96 17.82 -5.53
N LEU A 131 8.25 16.97 -4.78
CA LEU A 131 7.78 15.67 -5.28
C LEU A 131 6.74 15.79 -6.40
N LYS A 132 5.87 16.79 -6.34
CA LYS A 132 4.78 16.98 -7.31
C LYS A 132 5.24 17.65 -8.60
N GLU A 133 6.26 18.49 -8.52
CA GLU A 133 6.73 19.31 -9.65
C GLU A 133 7.92 18.70 -10.40
N SER A 134 8.58 17.69 -9.83
CA SER A 134 9.73 17.03 -10.45
C SER A 134 9.35 15.75 -11.20
N ASP A 135 10.27 15.27 -12.03
CA ASP A 135 10.27 13.98 -12.73
C ASP A 135 10.97 12.88 -11.90
N ALA A 136 11.02 13.04 -10.58
CA ALA A 136 11.80 12.18 -9.69
C ALA A 136 11.32 10.73 -9.69
N PHE A 137 10.00 10.50 -9.73
CA PHE A 137 9.45 9.15 -9.71
C PHE A 137 9.66 8.43 -11.04
N GLU A 138 9.54 9.14 -12.17
CA GLU A 138 9.89 8.64 -13.49
C GLU A 138 11.38 8.27 -13.55
N ALA A 139 12.26 9.11 -13.01
CA ALA A 139 13.69 8.83 -12.91
C ALA A 139 13.98 7.55 -12.11
N LEU A 140 13.32 7.37 -10.95
CA LEU A 140 13.46 6.18 -10.12
C LEU A 140 12.99 4.90 -10.85
N VAL A 141 11.91 4.97 -11.63
CA VAL A 141 11.47 3.87 -12.48
C VAL A 141 12.52 3.57 -13.56
N GLN A 142 13.08 4.60 -14.20
CA GLN A 142 14.12 4.43 -15.20
C GLN A 142 15.39 3.79 -14.62
N PHE A 143 15.89 4.26 -13.48
CA PHE A 143 17.10 3.70 -12.85
C PHE A 143 16.94 2.23 -12.50
N ARG A 144 15.73 1.82 -12.14
CA ARG A 144 15.39 0.41 -11.88
C ARG A 144 15.39 -0.43 -13.16
N ASN A 145 14.79 0.08 -14.23
CA ASN A 145 14.79 -0.59 -15.53
C ASN A 145 16.20 -0.75 -16.11
N GLU A 146 17.11 0.18 -15.78
CA GLU A 146 18.52 0.13 -16.16
C GLU A 146 19.38 -0.73 -15.22
N GLY A 147 18.81 -1.28 -14.15
CA GLY A 147 19.55 -2.09 -13.17
C GLY A 147 20.54 -1.30 -12.32
N MET A 148 20.37 0.03 -12.19
CA MET A 148 21.20 0.86 -11.32
C MET A 148 20.72 0.81 -9.86
N ILE A 149 19.43 0.52 -9.65
CA ILE A 149 18.81 0.37 -8.32
C ILE A 149 17.87 -0.83 -8.32
N ARG A 150 17.80 -1.54 -7.19
CA ARG A 150 16.84 -2.64 -7.03
C ARG A 150 15.46 -2.16 -6.55
N PHE A 151 15.45 -1.25 -5.58
CA PHE A 151 14.22 -0.65 -5.02
C PHE A 151 14.33 0.86 -4.96
N ALA A 152 13.17 1.52 -4.97
CA ALA A 152 13.04 2.96 -4.81
C ALA A 152 12.38 3.30 -3.47
N GLY A 153 12.74 4.46 -2.91
CA GLY A 153 12.13 4.94 -1.68
C GLY A 153 12.12 6.45 -1.51
N VAL A 154 11.51 6.89 -0.42
CA VAL A 154 11.53 8.30 0.01
C VAL A 154 11.90 8.35 1.49
N SER A 155 12.97 9.09 1.82
CA SER A 155 13.27 9.46 3.20
C SER A 155 12.50 10.72 3.52
N ALA A 156 11.28 10.57 4.05
CA ALA A 156 10.31 11.66 4.14
C ALA A 156 10.67 12.69 5.22
N ARG A 157 10.36 13.95 4.95
CA ARG A 157 10.58 15.08 5.87
C ARG A 157 9.64 15.02 7.07
N SER A 158 8.39 14.60 6.86
CA SER A 158 7.41 14.37 7.93
C SER A 158 6.59 13.09 7.70
N PRO A 159 5.98 12.53 8.77
CA PRO A 159 5.05 11.41 8.62
C PRO A 159 3.79 11.73 7.80
N LEU A 160 3.38 13.00 7.72
CA LEU A 160 2.26 13.41 6.87
C LEU A 160 2.66 13.40 5.39
N ASP A 161 3.86 13.88 5.06
CA ASP A 161 4.36 13.79 3.68
C ASP A 161 4.52 12.33 3.25
N ALA A 162 4.98 11.48 4.17
CA ALA A 162 5.08 10.05 3.95
C ALA A 162 3.73 9.38 3.64
N LEU A 163 2.63 9.83 4.27
CA LEU A 163 1.29 9.32 3.93
C LEU A 163 0.92 9.63 2.49
N TRP A 164 1.20 10.84 2.02
CA TRP A 164 1.00 11.21 0.63
C TRP A 164 1.83 10.32 -0.31
N VAL A 165 3.08 10.01 0.06
CA VAL A 165 3.94 9.08 -0.70
C VAL A 165 3.34 7.68 -0.75
N VAL A 166 2.81 7.14 0.35
CA VAL A 166 2.14 5.82 0.38
C VAL A 166 1.01 5.74 -0.66
N GLU A 167 0.26 6.83 -0.82
CA GLU A 167 -0.92 6.88 -1.69
C GLU A 167 -0.58 7.17 -3.16
N ASN A 168 0.49 7.93 -3.44
CA ASN A 168 0.69 8.55 -4.75
C ASN A 168 2.00 8.17 -5.44
N ALA A 169 2.98 7.55 -4.75
CA ALA A 169 4.31 7.32 -5.30
C ALA A 169 4.57 5.83 -5.63
N PRO A 170 5.26 5.54 -6.76
CA PRO A 170 5.61 4.18 -7.17
C PRO A 170 6.88 3.66 -6.44
N VAL A 171 6.87 3.66 -5.11
CA VAL A 171 8.02 3.28 -4.28
C VAL A 171 7.72 2.09 -3.37
N GLU A 172 8.77 1.35 -3.01
CA GLU A 172 8.67 0.18 -2.13
C GLU A 172 8.95 0.51 -0.67
N VAL A 173 9.67 1.60 -0.42
CA VAL A 173 10.24 1.91 0.89
C VAL A 173 10.02 3.37 1.29
N ILE A 174 9.66 3.58 2.54
CA ILE A 174 9.61 4.90 3.15
C ILE A 174 10.48 4.89 4.41
N GLN A 175 11.30 5.93 4.57
CA GLN A 175 12.08 6.15 5.77
C GLN A 175 11.54 7.37 6.52
N VAL A 176 11.26 7.22 7.82
CA VAL A 176 10.69 8.27 8.69
C VAL A 176 11.33 8.29 10.07
N ASN A 177 11.27 9.44 10.74
CA ASN A 177 11.62 9.51 12.15
C ASN A 177 10.65 8.66 12.96
N PHE A 178 11.17 7.80 13.84
CA PHE A 178 10.37 7.04 14.78
C PHE A 178 11.20 6.61 15.99
N ASN A 179 10.79 7.04 17.18
CA ASN A 179 11.45 6.71 18.46
C ASN A 179 10.50 6.96 19.65
N LEU A 180 10.98 6.73 20.88
CA LEU A 180 10.20 6.92 22.11
C LEU A 180 9.48 8.27 22.21
N ILE A 181 10.09 9.32 21.67
CA ILE A 181 9.65 10.71 21.78
C ILE A 181 9.19 11.33 20.44
N ASP A 182 9.14 10.53 19.38
CA ASP A 182 8.55 10.88 18.09
C ASP A 182 7.71 9.70 17.57
N GLN A 183 6.44 9.66 18.02
CA GLN A 183 5.48 8.62 17.63
C GLN A 183 4.45 9.13 16.62
N ARG A 184 4.69 10.27 15.98
CA ARG A 184 3.76 10.90 15.02
C ARG A 184 3.38 9.97 13.86
N ALA A 185 4.28 9.10 13.43
CA ALA A 185 4.02 8.08 12.40
C ALA A 185 2.96 7.04 12.83
N VAL A 186 2.81 6.79 14.13
CA VAL A 186 1.70 5.98 14.66
C VAL A 186 0.44 6.82 14.72
N GLU A 187 0.53 8.05 15.26
CA GLU A 187 -0.62 8.93 15.43
C GLU A 187 -1.32 9.22 14.11
N CYS A 188 -0.60 9.61 13.06
CA CYS A 188 -1.22 9.92 11.77
C CYS A 188 -1.65 8.68 10.98
N GLY A 189 -1.40 7.47 11.47
CA GLY A 189 -1.77 6.22 10.79
C GLY A 189 -0.80 5.75 9.71
N LEU A 190 0.36 6.40 9.54
CA LEU A 190 1.35 6.05 8.51
C LEU A 190 1.78 4.59 8.57
N LEU A 191 2.09 4.08 9.77
CA LEU A 191 2.57 2.70 9.90
C LEU A 191 1.52 1.68 9.41
N GLN A 192 0.24 1.95 9.68
CA GLN A 192 -0.86 1.09 9.22
C GLN A 192 -1.10 1.22 7.71
N ALA A 193 -1.04 2.44 7.18
CA ALA A 193 -1.20 2.70 5.74
C ALA A 193 -0.09 2.01 4.93
N ALA A 194 1.17 2.16 5.36
CA ALA A 194 2.32 1.53 4.72
C ALA A 194 2.23 0.01 4.76
N GLN A 195 1.86 -0.58 5.91
CA GLN A 195 1.66 -2.02 6.02
C GLN A 195 0.57 -2.52 5.07
N SER A 196 -0.55 -1.80 4.98
CA SER A 196 -1.68 -2.13 4.09
C SER A 196 -1.29 -2.04 2.61
N ALA A 197 -0.42 -1.09 2.25
CA ALA A 197 0.12 -0.92 0.90
C ALA A 197 1.29 -1.88 0.58
N GLY A 198 1.78 -2.64 1.57
CA GLY A 198 2.98 -3.47 1.44
C GLY A 198 4.27 -2.66 1.27
N ILE A 199 4.30 -1.42 1.74
CA ILE A 199 5.48 -0.54 1.73
C ILE A 199 6.30 -0.80 2.99
N GLY A 200 7.61 -0.99 2.83
CA GLY A 200 8.52 -1.18 3.95
C GLY A 200 8.83 0.13 4.67
N ILE A 201 8.85 0.12 6.00
CA ILE A 201 9.22 1.30 6.80
C ILE A 201 10.59 1.13 7.43
N ILE A 202 11.45 2.12 7.22
CA ILE A 202 12.74 2.27 7.90
C ILE A 202 12.60 3.35 8.97
N ALA A 203 12.83 3.01 10.24
CA ALA A 203 12.86 3.99 11.32
C ALA A 203 14.24 4.63 11.42
N ARG A 204 14.32 5.92 11.07
CA ARG A 204 15.49 6.76 11.30
C ARG A 204 15.38 7.53 12.63
N THR A 205 16.53 8.03 13.08
CA THR A 205 16.70 8.74 14.36
C THR A 205 16.16 8.01 15.60
N PRO A 206 16.34 6.67 15.73
CA PRO A 206 15.74 5.90 16.82
C PRO A 206 16.25 6.27 18.22
N LEU A 207 17.44 6.89 18.29
CA LEU A 207 18.08 7.32 19.54
C LEU A 207 18.00 8.84 19.78
N CYS A 208 17.20 9.58 18.99
CA CYS A 208 17.11 11.04 19.02
C CYS A 208 18.52 11.69 19.05
N PHE A 209 19.34 11.50 18.01
CA PHE A 209 20.70 12.06 17.92
C PHE A 209 21.64 11.71 19.10
N GLY A 210 21.34 10.61 19.81
CA GLY A 210 22.08 10.12 20.97
C GLY A 210 21.46 10.49 22.31
N TYR A 211 20.42 11.34 22.37
CA TYR A 211 19.83 11.73 23.65
C TYR A 211 19.14 10.57 24.38
N LEU A 212 18.50 9.64 23.65
CA LEU A 212 17.82 8.48 24.26
C LEU A 212 18.78 7.42 24.83
N THR A 213 20.10 7.59 24.72
CA THR A 213 21.06 6.74 25.44
C THR A 213 21.20 7.14 26.91
N GLY A 214 20.71 8.33 27.30
CA GLY A 214 20.86 8.88 28.64
C GLY A 214 22.27 9.41 28.97
N THR A 215 23.18 9.43 27.99
CA THR A 215 24.56 9.90 28.21
C THR A 215 24.75 11.40 27.96
N LEU A 216 23.76 12.06 27.36
CA LEU A 216 23.79 13.49 27.06
C LEU A 216 22.91 14.26 28.07
N THR A 217 23.46 15.34 28.58
CA THR A 217 22.92 16.26 29.60
C THR A 217 22.32 17.54 29.01
N GLY A 218 22.54 17.80 27.72
CA GLY A 218 22.08 19.01 27.03
C GLY A 218 22.94 20.26 27.29
N ASN A 219 24.00 20.12 28.09
CA ASN A 219 24.97 21.18 28.41
C ASN A 219 26.34 20.92 27.77
N GLU A 220 26.42 20.02 26.80
CA GLU A 220 27.66 19.65 26.13
C GLU A 220 28.26 20.86 25.41
N THR A 221 29.58 21.01 25.52
CA THR A 221 30.32 21.91 24.63
C THR A 221 30.51 21.20 23.29
N LEU A 222 29.51 21.34 22.42
CA LEU A 222 29.52 20.76 21.08
C LEU A 222 30.39 21.60 20.15
N SER A 223 31.15 20.92 19.28
CA SER A 223 31.93 21.63 18.26
C SER A 223 31.01 22.41 17.30
N PRO A 224 31.45 23.54 16.72
CA PRO A 224 30.63 24.29 15.76
C PRO A 224 30.19 23.48 14.52
N GLY A 225 30.91 22.41 14.18
CA GLY A 225 30.55 21.51 13.09
C GLY A 225 29.47 20.49 13.45
N ASP A 226 29.25 20.23 14.74
CA ASP A 226 28.23 19.30 15.18
C ASP A 226 26.83 19.86 14.88
N HIS A 227 26.01 19.08 14.18
CA HIS A 227 24.65 19.49 13.85
C HIS A 227 23.80 19.82 15.09
N ARG A 228 24.08 19.19 16.25
CA ARG A 228 23.38 19.45 17.52
C ARG A 228 23.61 20.86 18.02
N ALA A 229 24.77 21.45 17.73
CA ALA A 229 25.10 22.83 18.14
C ALA A 229 24.18 23.88 17.48
N HIS A 230 23.49 23.51 16.41
CA HIS A 230 22.61 24.42 15.66
C HIS A 230 21.16 24.39 16.15
N TRP A 231 20.80 23.50 17.07
CA TRP A 231 19.47 23.47 17.68
C TRP A 231 19.35 24.46 18.83
N PRO A 232 18.15 25.02 19.09
CA PRO A 232 17.94 25.88 20.25
C PRO A 232 18.28 25.15 21.56
N ALA A 233 18.95 25.84 22.49
CA ALA A 233 19.36 25.27 23.78
C ALA A 233 18.18 24.65 24.56
N ALA A 234 17.01 25.30 24.52
CA ALA A 234 15.79 24.78 25.14
C ALA A 234 15.34 23.43 24.54
N GLN A 235 15.55 23.21 23.24
CA GLN A 235 15.24 21.93 22.59
C GLN A 235 16.22 20.83 22.98
N LEU A 236 17.52 21.15 23.08
CA LEU A 236 18.55 20.21 23.52
C LEU A 236 18.29 19.76 24.97
N GLN A 237 17.94 20.70 25.84
CA GLN A 237 17.55 20.40 27.23
C GLN A 237 16.33 19.47 27.29
N ARG A 238 15.27 19.72 26.52
CA ARG A 238 14.10 18.82 26.46
C ARG A 238 14.46 17.40 26.04
N TRP A 239 15.37 17.24 25.07
CA TRP A 239 15.81 15.91 24.64
C TRP A 239 16.69 15.23 25.70
N ALA A 240 17.53 15.98 26.41
CA ALA A 240 18.37 15.47 27.50
C ALA A 240 17.57 15.01 28.73
N GLU A 241 16.44 15.66 29.03
CA GLU A 241 15.56 15.27 30.13
C GLU A 241 14.68 14.05 29.80
N ALA A 242 14.43 13.80 28.50
CA ALA A 242 13.47 12.78 28.06
C ALA A 242 13.78 11.35 28.56
N PRO A 243 15.02 10.84 28.58
CA PRO A 243 15.32 9.52 29.13
C PRO A 243 14.83 9.33 30.57
N GLY A 244 14.95 10.38 31.39
CA GLY A 244 14.55 10.35 32.81
C GLY A 244 13.05 10.09 33.00
N LEU A 245 12.21 10.42 32.01
CA LEU A 245 10.78 10.09 32.03
C LEU A 245 10.53 8.58 31.90
N PHE A 246 11.46 7.86 31.26
CA PHE A 246 11.37 6.42 31.02
C PHE A 246 12.20 5.58 32.00
N ASP A 247 12.98 6.19 32.90
CA ASP A 247 13.91 5.51 33.82
C ASP A 247 13.31 4.32 34.57
N LYS A 248 12.09 4.48 35.10
CA LYS A 248 11.40 3.40 35.81
C LYS A 248 11.10 2.22 34.89
N LEU A 249 10.71 2.49 33.64
CA LEU A 249 10.40 1.47 32.65
C LEU A 249 11.68 0.77 32.15
N ILE A 250 12.74 1.55 31.93
CA ILE A 250 14.06 1.04 31.54
C ILE A 250 14.54 0.05 32.61
N ARG A 251 14.56 0.46 33.89
CA ARG A 251 14.95 -0.42 35.02
C ARG A 251 14.09 -1.69 35.11
N ARG A 252 12.77 -1.57 34.92
CA ARG A 252 11.84 -2.74 34.91
C ARG A 252 12.11 -3.71 33.78
N SER A 253 12.55 -3.23 32.62
CA SER A 253 12.85 -4.07 31.46
C SER A 253 14.21 -4.78 31.55
N GLY A 254 15.12 -4.27 32.39
CA GLY A 254 16.48 -4.80 32.51
C GLY A 254 17.40 -4.48 31.32
N LEU A 255 16.95 -3.62 30.41
CA LEU A 255 17.69 -3.19 29.22
C LEU A 255 18.45 -1.89 29.51
N THR A 256 19.51 -1.63 28.73
CA THR A 256 20.12 -0.29 28.70
C THR A 256 19.17 0.72 28.03
N PRO A 257 19.32 2.04 28.25
CA PRO A 257 18.47 3.04 27.60
C PRO A 257 18.48 2.94 26.06
N ALA A 258 19.64 2.69 25.46
CA ALA A 258 19.77 2.49 24.01
C ALA A 258 19.00 1.24 23.54
N GLN A 259 19.18 0.11 24.22
CA GLN A 259 18.44 -1.12 23.91
C GLN A 259 16.93 -0.96 24.10
N PHE A 260 16.50 -0.26 25.14
CA PHE A 260 15.09 0.01 25.41
C PHE A 260 14.46 0.86 24.29
N ALA A 261 15.12 1.94 23.86
CA ALA A 261 14.66 2.78 22.76
C ALA A 261 14.57 1.99 21.44
N LEU A 262 15.56 1.15 21.13
CA LEU A 262 15.55 0.31 19.94
C LEU A 262 14.48 -0.80 20.02
N ARG A 263 14.32 -1.45 21.18
CA ARG A 263 13.24 -2.43 21.42
C ARG A 263 11.86 -1.81 21.28
N PHE A 264 11.68 -0.56 21.71
CA PHE A 264 10.44 0.16 21.50
C PHE A 264 10.15 0.31 20.00
N CYS A 265 11.12 0.76 19.20
CA CYS A 265 10.93 0.83 17.74
C CYS A 265 10.55 -0.55 17.18
N LEU A 266 11.32 -1.58 17.53
CA LEU A 266 11.08 -2.96 17.09
C LEU A 266 9.76 -3.56 17.60
N SER A 267 9.09 -2.98 18.58
CA SER A 267 7.77 -3.44 19.02
C SER A 267 6.68 -3.25 17.95
N HIS A 268 6.92 -2.37 16.97
CA HIS A 268 6.02 -2.14 15.85
C HIS A 268 6.33 -3.09 14.68
N SER A 269 5.38 -3.95 14.34
CA SER A 269 5.52 -4.94 13.25
C SER A 269 5.57 -4.32 11.85
N ALA A 270 5.12 -3.07 11.70
CA ALA A 270 5.16 -2.34 10.43
C ALA A 270 6.58 -1.89 10.03
N LEU A 271 7.53 -1.88 10.98
CA LEU A 271 8.92 -1.52 10.69
C LEU A 271 9.70 -2.71 10.14
N SER A 272 10.35 -2.51 9.00
CA SER A 272 11.27 -3.45 8.38
C SER A 272 12.63 -3.45 9.07
N THR A 273 13.13 -2.28 9.48
CA THR A 273 14.41 -2.12 10.18
C THR A 273 14.49 -0.78 10.91
N VAL A 274 15.40 -0.69 11.87
CA VAL A 274 15.71 0.50 12.67
C VAL A 274 17.19 0.83 12.49
N ILE A 275 17.53 2.07 12.12
CA ILE A 275 18.91 2.45 11.75
C ILE A 275 19.56 3.41 12.77
N PRO A 276 20.00 2.95 13.94
CA PRO A 276 20.81 3.78 14.83
C PRO A 276 22.14 4.15 14.19
N GLY A 277 22.63 5.35 14.51
CA GLY A 277 24.01 5.72 14.23
C GLY A 277 24.96 5.07 15.24
N MET A 278 26.08 4.55 14.75
CA MET A 278 27.13 3.97 15.58
C MET A 278 28.50 4.23 14.94
N LEU A 279 29.46 4.64 15.78
CA LEU A 279 30.79 5.10 15.38
C LEU A 279 31.91 4.21 15.94
N THR A 280 31.58 3.29 16.86
CA THR A 280 32.54 2.38 17.48
C THR A 280 32.00 0.97 17.57
N GLN A 281 32.90 -0.01 17.59
CA GLN A 281 32.55 -1.42 17.77
C GLN A 281 31.68 -1.70 19.02
N PRO A 282 31.97 -1.14 20.22
CA PRO A 282 31.09 -1.33 21.38
C PRO A 282 29.64 -0.84 21.16
N GLN A 283 29.45 0.25 20.41
CA GLN A 283 28.10 0.74 20.08
C GLN A 283 27.37 -0.23 19.14
N VAL A 284 28.09 -0.86 18.21
CA VAL A 284 27.53 -1.91 17.35
C VAL A 284 27.06 -3.09 18.19
N GLU A 285 27.93 -3.59 19.07
CA GLU A 285 27.65 -4.73 19.94
C GLU A 285 26.42 -4.44 20.82
N GLU A 286 26.37 -3.27 21.46
CA GLU A 286 25.24 -2.89 22.31
C GLU A 286 23.92 -2.73 21.53
N ASN A 287 23.95 -2.06 20.38
CA ASN A 287 22.75 -1.85 19.56
C ASN A 287 22.24 -3.16 18.96
N ALA A 288 23.13 -4.05 18.50
CA ALA A 288 22.75 -5.33 17.91
C ALA A 288 22.04 -6.25 18.92
N LEU A 289 22.42 -6.21 20.20
CA LEU A 289 21.76 -6.95 21.27
C LEU A 289 20.28 -6.59 21.44
N ALA A 290 19.84 -5.40 21.01
CA ALA A 290 18.42 -5.04 21.03
C ALA A 290 17.56 -5.99 20.17
N SER A 291 18.06 -6.55 19.08
CA SER A 291 17.26 -7.48 18.26
C SER A 291 16.94 -8.80 19.00
N THR A 292 17.89 -9.30 19.80
CA THR A 292 17.78 -10.57 20.53
C THR A 292 17.30 -10.40 21.97
N SER A 293 17.24 -9.17 22.48
CA SER A 293 16.69 -8.87 23.79
C SER A 293 15.19 -9.18 23.88
N PRO A 294 14.66 -9.46 25.10
CA PRO A 294 13.23 -9.70 25.30
C PRO A 294 12.34 -8.58 24.71
N ALA A 295 11.15 -8.97 24.24
CA ALA A 295 10.16 -8.00 23.81
C ALA A 295 9.67 -7.17 25.00
N LEU A 296 9.42 -5.88 24.76
CA LEU A 296 8.80 -5.04 25.79
C LEU A 296 7.38 -5.56 26.05
N PRO A 297 7.01 -5.82 27.32
CA PRO A 297 5.66 -6.25 27.66
C PRO A 297 4.60 -5.22 27.26
N PRO A 298 3.36 -5.64 26.93
CA PRO A 298 2.26 -4.75 26.55
C PRO A 298 2.01 -3.61 27.55
N GLU A 299 2.18 -3.87 28.85
CA GLU A 299 2.04 -2.89 29.92
C GLU A 299 3.11 -1.77 29.84
N ILE A 300 4.37 -2.12 29.55
CA ILE A 300 5.44 -1.13 29.35
C ILE A 300 5.14 -0.30 28.09
N LEU A 301 4.66 -0.93 27.01
CA LEU A 301 4.30 -0.23 25.78
C LEU A 301 3.11 0.73 25.97
N ALA A 302 2.17 0.40 26.86
CA ALA A 302 1.08 1.29 27.24
C ALA A 302 1.61 2.50 28.02
N GLU A 303 2.45 2.26 29.03
CA GLU A 303 3.06 3.33 29.86
C GLU A 303 3.95 4.28 29.01
N ILE A 304 4.73 3.77 28.06
CA ILE A 304 5.48 4.60 27.09
C ILE A 304 4.54 5.53 26.32
N ARG A 305 3.38 5.02 25.89
CA ARG A 305 2.39 5.79 25.12
C ARG A 305 1.75 6.88 25.97
N ASP A 306 1.52 6.60 27.25
CA ASP A 306 0.98 7.58 28.20
C ASP A 306 1.98 8.68 28.52
N ILE A 307 3.26 8.33 28.72
CA ILE A 307 4.36 9.31 28.85
C ILE A 307 4.42 10.18 27.59
N TYR A 308 4.38 9.57 26.41
CA TYR A 308 4.45 10.30 25.15
C TYR A 308 3.30 11.32 25.01
N ARG A 309 2.07 10.93 25.36
CA ARG A 309 0.88 11.79 25.27
C ARG A 309 0.83 12.91 26.31
N SER A 310 1.49 12.72 27.45
CA SER A 310 1.46 13.66 28.58
C SER A 310 2.61 14.67 28.57
N HIS A 311 3.58 14.55 27.65
CA HIS A 311 4.77 15.40 27.59
C HIS A 311 4.97 16.02 26.21
N SER A 312 5.59 17.20 26.18
CA SER A 312 6.01 17.85 24.92
C SER A 312 7.52 17.72 24.74
N PHE A 313 7.92 16.91 23.77
CA PHE A 313 9.34 16.66 23.46
C PHE A 313 9.95 17.63 22.46
N TYR A 314 9.12 18.51 21.90
CA TYR A 314 9.54 19.53 20.95
C TYR A 314 9.15 20.91 21.46
N ASP A 315 10.04 21.87 21.20
CA ASP A 315 9.77 23.26 21.52
C ASP A 315 8.56 23.77 20.71
N PRO A 316 7.60 24.48 21.34
CA PRO A 316 6.41 24.99 20.64
C PRO A 316 6.72 25.90 19.45
N GLU A 317 7.83 26.63 19.44
CA GLU A 317 8.25 27.45 18.30
C GLU A 317 8.84 26.61 17.17
N ILE A 318 9.62 25.59 17.49
CA ILE A 318 10.10 24.59 16.50
C ILE A 318 8.93 23.81 15.93
N LYS A 319 7.97 23.42 16.77
CA LYS A 319 6.74 22.74 16.35
C LYS A 319 5.91 23.64 15.42
N ARG A 320 5.77 24.93 15.73
CA ARG A 320 5.11 25.92 14.87
C ARG A 320 5.87 26.18 13.57
N ALA A 321 7.19 26.29 13.60
CA ALA A 321 8.02 26.49 12.41
C ALA A 321 7.99 25.25 11.49
N ALA A 322 8.02 24.04 12.04
CA ALA A 322 7.86 22.79 11.29
C ALA A 322 6.47 22.68 10.64
N LEU A 323 5.42 23.12 11.33
CA LEU A 323 4.08 23.23 10.77
C LEU A 323 4.04 24.32 9.68
N ALA A 324 4.58 25.52 9.91
CA ALA A 324 4.58 26.60 8.93
C ALA A 324 5.38 26.26 7.65
N ALA A 325 6.50 25.56 7.76
CA ALA A 325 7.29 25.08 6.62
C ALA A 325 6.58 23.97 5.81
N SER A 326 5.52 23.35 6.36
CA SER A 326 4.64 22.42 5.64
C SER A 326 3.41 23.12 5.02
N HIS A 327 3.25 24.44 5.20
CA HIS A 327 2.06 25.22 4.82
C HIS A 327 2.30 26.18 3.62
N SER A 328 3.16 25.85 2.65
CA SER A 328 3.16 26.53 1.33
C SER A 328 2.01 26.09 0.41
N SER A 329 1.10 25.23 0.90
CA SER A 329 -0.18 24.90 0.26
C SER A 329 -1.34 25.49 1.06
N PRO A 330 -2.46 25.90 0.41
CA PRO A 330 -3.57 26.54 1.11
C PRO A 330 -4.07 25.63 2.24
N PRO A 331 -4.54 26.21 3.36
CA PRO A 331 -4.89 25.42 4.53
C PRO A 331 -6.00 24.43 4.16
N PRO A 332 -5.91 23.17 4.58
CA PRO A 332 -7.09 22.30 4.53
C PRO A 332 -8.17 22.91 5.42
N THR A 333 -9.39 22.90 4.91
CA THR A 333 -10.62 23.30 5.62
C THR A 333 -10.71 22.64 7.00
N PRO A 334 -11.19 23.31 8.07
CA PRO A 334 -11.10 22.77 9.42
C PRO A 334 -12.03 21.56 9.63
N GLY A 335 -11.45 20.38 9.85
CA GLY A 335 -12.13 19.16 10.33
C GLY A 335 -11.17 17.97 10.25
N ARG A 336 -11.05 17.03 11.19
CA ARG A 336 -11.83 16.56 12.34
C ARG A 336 -10.83 15.88 13.28
N ARG A 337 -11.06 15.92 14.60
CA ARG A 337 -10.34 15.09 15.59
C ARG A 337 -10.34 13.62 15.16
N MET A 338 -9.20 12.93 15.23
CA MET A 338 -9.13 11.48 15.01
C MET A 338 -9.94 10.76 16.10
N ILE A 339 -11.07 10.20 15.71
CA ILE A 339 -11.82 9.21 16.48
C ILE A 339 -11.22 7.84 16.11
N ALA A 340 -11.11 6.95 17.09
CA ALA A 340 -10.67 5.56 16.90
C ALA A 340 -11.35 4.92 15.68
N THR A 341 -10.67 4.06 14.93
CA THR A 341 -11.30 3.24 13.88
C THR A 341 -12.36 2.37 14.54
N VAL A 342 -13.64 2.71 14.35
CA VAL A 342 -14.74 1.85 14.78
C VAL A 342 -14.80 0.66 13.81
N PRO A 343 -14.73 -0.58 14.31
CA PRO A 343 -14.90 -1.78 13.48
C PRO A 343 -16.22 -1.73 12.72
N ALA A 344 -16.28 -2.35 11.54
CA ALA A 344 -17.53 -2.42 10.78
C ALA A 344 -18.66 -3.02 11.63
N ASP A 345 -19.80 -2.34 11.65
CA ASP A 345 -20.99 -2.79 12.35
C ASP A 345 -21.53 -4.09 11.68
N PRO A 346 -21.66 -5.22 12.43
CA PRO A 346 -22.19 -6.47 11.92
C PRO A 346 -23.55 -6.35 11.22
N ALA A 347 -24.42 -5.43 11.65
CA ALA A 347 -25.71 -5.20 11.01
C ALA A 347 -25.56 -4.61 9.60
N VAL A 348 -24.56 -3.75 9.42
CA VAL A 348 -24.22 -3.14 8.13
C VAL A 348 -23.70 -4.19 7.17
N LEU A 349 -22.82 -5.06 7.66
CA LEU A 349 -22.25 -6.16 6.88
C LEU A 349 -23.31 -7.22 6.55
N SER A 350 -24.20 -7.53 7.50
CA SER A 350 -25.33 -8.43 7.28
C SER A 350 -26.25 -7.90 6.19
N ASN A 351 -26.58 -6.61 6.29
CA ASN A 351 -27.33 -5.97 5.24
C ASN A 351 -26.55 -6.09 3.94
N LEU A 352 -25.32 -5.63 3.83
CA LEU A 352 -24.52 -5.69 2.58
C LEU A 352 -24.51 -7.08 1.91
N LEU A 353 -24.17 -8.13 2.67
CA LEU A 353 -24.01 -9.49 2.16
C LEU A 353 -25.35 -10.23 1.96
N GLY A 354 -26.41 -9.77 2.62
CA GLY A 354 -27.75 -10.34 2.51
C GLY A 354 -27.91 -11.67 3.21
N CYS A 355 -27.16 -11.83 4.30
CA CYS A 355 -27.22 -12.92 5.27
C CYS A 355 -26.95 -12.35 6.67
N PRO A 356 -27.39 -13.01 7.73
CA PRO A 356 -26.92 -12.73 9.08
C PRO A 356 -25.38 -12.79 9.15
N PHE A 357 -24.76 -11.87 9.88
CA PHE A 357 -23.30 -11.84 10.08
C PHE A 357 -22.79 -13.14 10.69
N GLU A 358 -23.62 -13.79 11.52
CA GLU A 358 -23.37 -15.05 12.18
C GLU A 358 -23.20 -16.23 11.19
N GLU A 359 -23.78 -16.13 9.99
CA GLU A 359 -23.64 -17.15 8.94
C GLU A 359 -22.29 -17.05 8.20
N LEU A 360 -21.54 -15.96 8.38
CA LEU A 360 -20.23 -15.84 7.76
C LEU A 360 -19.25 -16.85 8.38
N PRO A 361 -18.41 -17.52 7.56
CA PRO A 361 -17.34 -18.37 8.08
C PRO A 361 -16.32 -17.52 8.87
N PRO A 362 -15.62 -18.09 9.85
CA PRO A 362 -14.73 -17.35 10.76
C PRO A 362 -13.73 -16.44 10.04
N ARG A 363 -13.16 -16.90 8.92
CA ARG A 363 -12.24 -16.12 8.09
C ARG A 363 -12.90 -14.84 7.54
N LEU A 364 -14.09 -14.95 6.95
CA LEU A 364 -14.80 -13.79 6.39
C LEU A 364 -15.33 -12.85 7.48
N LYS A 365 -15.69 -13.37 8.67
CA LYS A 365 -16.01 -12.52 9.82
C LYS A 365 -14.83 -11.65 10.22
N SER A 366 -13.65 -12.24 10.35
CA SER A 366 -12.43 -11.52 10.72
C SER A 366 -12.07 -10.46 9.68
N GLU A 367 -12.15 -10.81 8.39
CA GLU A 367 -11.91 -9.87 7.30
C GLU A 367 -12.92 -8.72 7.33
N ALA A 368 -14.21 -9.03 7.48
CA ALA A 368 -15.27 -8.04 7.48
C ALA A 368 -15.19 -7.06 8.65
N ILE A 369 -14.89 -7.53 9.87
CA ILE A 369 -14.71 -6.68 11.07
C ILE A 369 -13.50 -5.76 10.92
N SER A 370 -12.47 -6.20 10.20
CA SER A 370 -11.28 -5.39 9.95
C SER A 370 -11.52 -4.21 9.00
N LEU A 371 -12.63 -4.21 8.25
CA LEU A 371 -13.00 -3.11 7.37
C LEU A 371 -13.50 -1.91 8.19
N SER A 372 -13.05 -0.71 7.85
CA SER A 372 -13.62 0.52 8.38
C SER A 372 -14.79 0.94 7.47
N THR A 373 -16.03 0.61 7.86
CA THR A 373 -17.23 1.10 7.15
C THR A 373 -17.66 2.50 7.57
N GLU A 374 -16.82 3.21 8.34
CA GLU A 374 -17.04 4.62 8.66
C GLU A 374 -16.95 5.47 7.40
N CYS A 375 -18.06 6.13 7.09
CA CYS A 375 -18.15 7.09 6.01
C CYS A 375 -18.75 8.39 6.55
N ALA A 376 -18.12 9.52 6.24
CA ALA A 376 -18.68 10.83 6.51
C ALA A 376 -19.75 11.17 5.45
N PRO A 377 -20.89 11.76 5.84
CA PRO A 377 -21.80 12.34 4.88
C PRO A 377 -21.07 13.45 4.12
N LEU A 378 -21.32 13.57 2.81
CA LEU A 378 -20.91 14.75 2.06
C LEU A 378 -21.81 15.92 2.45
N ASP A 379 -21.22 17.11 2.60
CA ASP A 379 -22.01 18.32 2.65
C ASP A 379 -22.73 18.56 1.30
N PRO A 380 -23.81 19.37 1.27
CA PRO A 380 -24.57 19.59 0.06
C PRO A 380 -23.76 20.15 -1.12
N GLU A 381 -22.78 21.02 -0.85
CA GLU A 381 -21.96 21.64 -1.89
C GLU A 381 -21.02 20.61 -2.53
N ALA A 382 -20.35 19.80 -1.71
CA ALA A 382 -19.48 18.72 -2.18
C ALA A 382 -20.28 17.63 -2.92
N ARG A 383 -21.50 17.31 -2.46
CA ARG A 383 -22.41 16.40 -3.16
C ARG A 383 -22.80 16.97 -4.52
N ASP A 384 -23.21 18.23 -4.59
CA ASP A 384 -23.68 18.85 -5.82
C ASP A 384 -22.53 19.06 -6.82
N ALA A 385 -21.33 19.41 -6.35
CA ALA A 385 -20.11 19.45 -7.15
C ALA A 385 -19.76 18.08 -7.72
N HIS A 386 -19.88 17.01 -6.92
CA HIS A 386 -19.67 15.64 -7.39
C HIS A 386 -20.68 15.24 -8.46
N LEU A 387 -21.97 15.50 -8.23
CA LEU A 387 -23.02 15.20 -9.21
C LEU A 387 -22.83 16.02 -10.49
N LEU A 388 -22.48 17.29 -10.38
CA LEU A 388 -22.16 18.14 -11.53
C LEU A 388 -20.98 17.56 -12.32
N HIS A 389 -19.92 17.10 -11.65
CA HIS A 389 -18.80 16.44 -12.31
C HIS A 389 -19.25 15.19 -13.08
N VAL A 390 -20.05 14.31 -12.46
CA VAL A 390 -20.58 13.12 -13.14
C VAL A 390 -21.41 13.52 -14.38
N LEU A 391 -22.30 14.50 -14.25
CA LEU A 391 -23.15 14.96 -15.34
C LEU A 391 -22.36 15.65 -16.46
N GLN A 392 -21.33 16.44 -16.13
CA GLN A 392 -20.43 17.03 -17.11
C GLN A 392 -19.70 15.95 -17.90
N ARG A 393 -19.18 14.92 -17.22
CA ARG A 393 -18.54 13.77 -17.88
C ARG A 393 -19.50 13.03 -18.79
N VAL A 394 -20.75 12.84 -18.37
CA VAL A 394 -21.81 12.28 -19.23
C VAL A 394 -22.05 13.16 -20.47
N HIS A 395 -21.97 14.48 -20.33
CA HIS A 395 -22.23 15.44 -21.41
C HIS A 395 -21.05 15.60 -22.39
N GLU A 396 -19.80 15.46 -21.93
CA GLU A 396 -18.59 15.55 -22.76
C GLU A 396 -18.65 14.61 -23.99
N THR A 397 -18.16 15.10 -25.13
CA THR A 397 -18.22 14.39 -26.41
C THR A 397 -17.16 13.30 -26.50
N ARG A 398 -17.66 12.05 -26.61
CA ARG A 398 -16.96 10.76 -26.83
C ARG A 398 -16.37 10.08 -25.59
N MET A 399 -17.21 9.32 -24.90
CA MET A 399 -16.81 8.30 -23.91
C MET A 399 -16.90 6.86 -24.42
N HIS A 400 -17.64 6.63 -25.51
CA HIS A 400 -17.82 5.31 -26.11
C HIS A 400 -16.70 5.03 -27.12
N ARG A 401 -16.00 3.92 -26.92
CA ARG A 401 -15.03 3.35 -27.87
C ARG A 401 -15.75 2.37 -28.78
N ASN A 402 -15.38 2.28 -30.04
CA ASN A 402 -15.89 1.18 -30.86
C ASN A 402 -15.36 -0.18 -30.34
N ASP A 403 -15.93 -1.28 -30.81
CA ASP A 403 -15.59 -2.63 -30.31
C ASP A 403 -14.08 -2.93 -30.43
N GLU A 404 -13.43 -2.49 -31.51
CA GLU A 404 -12.00 -2.70 -31.73
C GLU A 404 -11.14 -1.86 -30.77
N GLU A 405 -11.46 -0.57 -30.63
CA GLU A 405 -10.82 0.33 -29.66
C GLU A 405 -10.95 -0.20 -28.22
N ASN A 406 -12.09 -0.81 -27.89
CA ASN A 406 -12.34 -1.46 -26.61
C ASN A 406 -11.47 -2.70 -26.43
N ARG A 407 -11.46 -3.62 -27.40
CA ARG A 407 -10.65 -4.84 -27.33
C ARG A 407 -9.18 -4.53 -27.13
N GLN A 408 -8.64 -3.58 -27.90
CA GLN A 408 -7.25 -3.14 -27.74
C GLN A 408 -6.98 -2.48 -26.39
N ALA A 409 -7.94 -1.73 -25.85
CA ALA A 409 -7.79 -1.12 -24.53
C ALA A 409 -7.77 -2.16 -23.40
N PHE A 410 -8.61 -3.20 -23.48
CA PHE A 410 -8.56 -4.32 -22.54
C PHE A 410 -7.26 -5.11 -22.65
N GLU A 411 -6.81 -5.41 -23.87
CA GLU A 411 -5.53 -6.10 -24.09
C GLU A 411 -4.37 -5.32 -23.47
N ARG A 412 -4.32 -4.00 -23.67
CA ARG A 412 -3.31 -3.13 -23.03
C ARG A 412 -3.43 -3.15 -21.51
N GLY A 413 -4.63 -2.96 -20.97
CA GLY A 413 -4.86 -2.92 -19.52
C GLY A 413 -4.44 -4.22 -18.84
N TRP A 414 -4.82 -5.37 -19.39
CA TRP A 414 -4.46 -6.68 -18.83
C TRP A 414 -2.99 -7.04 -19.07
N SER A 415 -2.36 -6.51 -20.11
CA SER A 415 -0.90 -6.64 -20.31
C SER A 415 -0.11 -5.96 -19.18
N GLU A 416 -0.61 -4.87 -18.62
CA GLU A 416 0.00 -4.22 -17.46
C GLU A 416 -0.09 -5.08 -16.20
N ASN A 417 -1.23 -5.75 -15.97
CA ASN A 417 -1.38 -6.71 -14.88
C ASN A 417 -0.49 -7.95 -15.10
N LEU A 418 -0.40 -8.45 -16.34
CA LEU A 418 0.50 -9.54 -16.70
C LEU A 418 1.96 -9.17 -16.39
N ARG A 419 2.41 -7.98 -16.81
CA ARG A 419 3.76 -7.48 -16.51
C ARG A 419 4.00 -7.37 -15.00
N ALA A 420 3.06 -6.81 -14.25
CA ALA A 420 3.17 -6.74 -12.79
C ALA A 420 3.31 -8.14 -12.15
N SER A 421 2.59 -9.14 -12.67
CA SER A 421 2.70 -10.53 -12.21
C SER A 421 4.00 -11.24 -12.61
N LEU A 422 4.68 -10.73 -13.64
CA LEU A 422 6.00 -11.19 -14.09
C LEU A 422 7.11 -10.65 -13.19
N GLU A 423 7.06 -9.35 -12.90
CA GLU A 423 8.08 -8.62 -12.14
C GLU A 423 8.00 -8.86 -10.63
N GLY A 424 6.79 -8.87 -10.06
CA GLY A 424 6.56 -8.94 -8.60
C GLY A 424 6.00 -10.26 -8.08
N GLY A 425 5.83 -11.26 -8.96
CA GLY A 425 5.14 -12.52 -8.65
C GLY A 425 3.60 -12.39 -8.61
N ILE A 426 2.92 -13.52 -8.45
CA ILE A 426 1.46 -13.59 -8.39
C ILE A 426 0.97 -13.16 -7.00
N SER A 427 0.17 -12.09 -6.95
CA SER A 427 -0.54 -11.65 -5.75
C SER A 427 -1.84 -10.93 -6.09
N VAL A 428 -2.77 -10.84 -5.14
CA VAL A 428 -4.01 -10.05 -5.31
C VAL A 428 -3.71 -8.60 -5.71
N SER A 429 -2.63 -8.00 -5.20
CA SER A 429 -2.23 -6.64 -5.54
C SER A 429 -1.73 -6.54 -6.99
N ALA A 430 -0.91 -7.49 -7.45
CA ALA A 430 -0.40 -7.50 -8.84
C ALA A 430 -1.55 -7.70 -9.85
N LEU A 431 -2.58 -8.44 -9.45
CA LEU A 431 -3.76 -8.72 -10.26
C LEU A 431 -4.89 -7.71 -10.03
N THR A 432 -4.74 -6.70 -9.17
CA THR A 432 -5.78 -5.66 -9.03
C THR A 432 -5.77 -4.76 -10.27
N PRO A 433 -6.91 -4.55 -10.96
CA PRO A 433 -6.97 -3.67 -12.12
C PRO A 433 -6.48 -2.25 -11.82
N ARG A 434 -5.75 -1.62 -12.76
CA ARG A 434 -5.19 -0.26 -12.58
C ARG A 434 -6.23 0.87 -12.50
N TYR A 435 -7.48 0.58 -12.88
CA TYR A 435 -8.58 1.51 -12.69
C TYR A 435 -9.11 1.54 -11.25
N VAL A 436 -8.77 0.55 -10.42
CA VAL A 436 -9.06 0.58 -8.98
C VAL A 436 -8.13 1.59 -8.34
N ARG A 437 -8.69 2.71 -7.89
CA ARG A 437 -7.96 3.87 -7.37
C ARG A 437 -8.58 4.32 -6.04
N PRO A 438 -7.84 5.02 -5.17
CA PRO A 438 -8.42 5.63 -3.98
C PRO A 438 -9.48 6.67 -4.38
N HIS A 439 -10.63 6.65 -3.71
CA HIS A 439 -11.71 7.60 -3.94
C HIS A 439 -12.06 8.38 -2.68
N GLY A 440 -12.03 9.72 -2.77
CA GLY A 440 -12.49 10.62 -1.70
C GLY A 440 -14.02 10.66 -1.55
N THR A 441 -14.75 10.18 -2.55
CA THR A 441 -16.21 10.04 -2.58
C THR A 441 -16.56 8.67 -3.14
N ILE A 442 -17.44 7.93 -2.47
CA ILE A 442 -17.94 6.64 -2.95
C ILE A 442 -19.47 6.58 -2.90
N ARG A 443 -20.03 5.62 -3.61
CA ARG A 443 -21.43 5.21 -3.44
C ARG A 443 -21.55 4.34 -2.19
N TRP A 444 -22.47 4.69 -1.29
CA TRP A 444 -22.72 3.95 -0.05
C TRP A 444 -24.17 4.11 0.41
N ARG A 445 -24.86 2.99 0.64
CA ARG A 445 -26.26 2.88 1.04
C ARG A 445 -27.21 3.77 0.21
N GLY A 446 -27.01 3.81 -1.10
CA GLY A 446 -27.83 4.60 -2.03
C GLY A 446 -27.49 6.10 -2.06
N GLY A 447 -26.53 6.57 -1.25
CA GLY A 447 -26.04 7.95 -1.25
C GLY A 447 -24.63 8.11 -1.80
N LEU A 448 -24.08 9.32 -1.64
CA LEU A 448 -22.66 9.63 -1.82
C LEU A 448 -22.09 9.98 -0.45
N VAL A 449 -20.93 9.42 -0.13
CA VAL A 449 -20.26 9.62 1.15
C VAL A 449 -18.76 9.75 0.94
N SER A 450 -18.05 10.35 1.89
CA SER A 450 -16.59 10.33 1.94
C SER A 450 -16.14 9.18 2.84
N PRO A 451 -15.53 8.11 2.29
CA PRO A 451 -15.12 6.97 3.11
C PRO A 451 -13.85 7.31 3.90
N ARG A 452 -13.70 6.75 5.10
CA ARG A 452 -12.44 6.82 5.84
C ARG A 452 -11.33 6.00 5.17
N ASP A 453 -11.71 4.86 4.61
CA ASP A 453 -10.84 4.00 3.80
C ASP A 453 -11.12 4.27 2.31
N PRO A 454 -10.18 4.86 1.55
CA PRO A 454 -10.42 5.23 0.16
C PRO A 454 -10.57 4.01 -0.78
N PHE A 455 -10.27 2.80 -0.31
CA PHE A 455 -10.48 1.54 -1.04
C PHE A 455 -11.69 0.74 -0.53
N LEU A 456 -12.52 1.31 0.34
CA LEU A 456 -13.64 0.62 0.98
C LEU A 456 -14.55 -0.10 -0.04
N ALA A 457 -14.94 0.57 -1.13
CA ALA A 457 -15.81 -0.02 -2.16
C ALA A 457 -15.21 -1.30 -2.79
N HIS A 458 -13.89 -1.31 -3.06
CA HIS A 458 -13.20 -2.47 -3.62
C HIS A 458 -13.09 -3.61 -2.61
N LYS A 459 -12.74 -3.30 -1.35
CA LYS A 459 -12.67 -4.31 -0.29
C LYS A 459 -14.02 -4.97 -0.02
N LEU A 460 -15.10 -4.19 -0.10
CA LEU A 460 -16.47 -4.69 0.01
C LEU A 460 -16.86 -5.57 -1.17
N LEU A 461 -16.42 -5.25 -2.40
CA LEU A 461 -16.59 -6.13 -3.56
C LEU A 461 -15.88 -7.47 -3.32
N GLN A 462 -14.63 -7.44 -2.87
CA GLN A 462 -13.89 -8.66 -2.54
C GLN A 462 -14.61 -9.50 -1.49
N LEU A 463 -15.08 -8.89 -0.41
CA LEU A 463 -15.84 -9.58 0.64
C LEU A 463 -17.14 -10.20 0.08
N SER A 464 -17.88 -9.44 -0.74
CA SER A 464 -19.11 -9.90 -1.39
C SER A 464 -18.88 -11.10 -2.30
N VAL A 465 -17.83 -11.05 -3.13
CA VAL A 465 -17.46 -12.16 -4.03
C VAL A 465 -17.08 -13.39 -3.23
N GLN A 466 -16.19 -13.26 -2.25
CA GLN A 466 -15.77 -14.38 -1.39
C GLN A 466 -16.96 -15.01 -0.65
N TRP A 467 -17.91 -14.21 -0.18
CA TRP A 467 -19.14 -14.69 0.43
C TRP A 467 -19.97 -15.52 -0.55
N THR A 468 -20.18 -15.05 -1.78
CA THR A 468 -20.92 -15.83 -2.78
C THR A 468 -20.22 -17.13 -3.15
N PHE A 469 -18.88 -17.15 -3.20
CA PHE A 469 -18.12 -18.37 -3.42
C PHE A 469 -18.34 -19.37 -2.29
N HIS A 470 -18.25 -18.92 -1.04
CA HIS A 470 -18.53 -19.77 0.11
C HIS A 470 -19.95 -20.35 0.07
N ARG A 471 -20.95 -19.51 -0.23
CA ARG A 471 -22.37 -19.90 -0.16
C ARG A 471 -22.83 -20.84 -1.27
N TYR A 472 -22.30 -20.67 -2.49
CA TYR A 472 -22.85 -21.31 -3.69
C TYR A 472 -21.91 -22.31 -4.37
N LEU A 473 -20.62 -22.37 -4.00
CA LEU A 473 -19.65 -23.31 -4.60
C LEU A 473 -19.42 -24.57 -3.77
N GLU A 474 -20.22 -24.80 -2.73
CA GLU A 474 -20.16 -26.02 -1.93
C GLU A 474 -20.52 -27.27 -2.76
N GLY A 475 -19.68 -28.31 -2.68
CA GLY A 475 -19.86 -29.55 -3.44
C GLY A 475 -19.70 -29.41 -4.95
N ILE A 476 -19.12 -28.30 -5.42
CA ILE A 476 -18.71 -28.11 -6.82
C ILE A 476 -17.23 -28.48 -6.95
N SER A 477 -16.86 -29.14 -8.04
CA SER A 477 -15.48 -29.53 -8.38
C SER A 477 -14.84 -28.67 -9.46
N THR A 478 -15.67 -27.97 -10.25
CA THR A 478 -15.23 -27.22 -11.43
C THR A 478 -15.95 -25.87 -11.53
N ALA A 479 -15.21 -24.78 -11.73
CA ALA A 479 -15.79 -23.45 -11.89
C ALA A 479 -15.15 -22.67 -13.06
N TYR A 480 -15.95 -21.87 -13.75
CA TYR A 480 -15.57 -21.07 -14.90
C TYR A 480 -15.78 -19.58 -14.59
N GLU A 481 -14.73 -18.78 -14.73
CA GLU A 481 -14.83 -17.32 -14.73
C GLU A 481 -14.87 -16.83 -16.18
N PHE A 482 -15.96 -16.18 -16.58
CA PHE A 482 -16.07 -15.54 -17.89
C PHE A 482 -15.77 -14.04 -17.80
N GLY A 483 -14.95 -13.55 -18.72
CA GLY A 483 -14.33 -12.23 -18.67
C GLY A 483 -13.38 -12.11 -17.48
N CYS A 484 -12.49 -13.08 -17.28
CA CYS A 484 -11.63 -13.12 -16.10
C CYS A 484 -10.65 -11.94 -16.02
N GLY A 485 -10.40 -11.22 -17.13
CA GLY A 485 -9.66 -9.96 -17.13
C GLY A 485 -8.31 -10.05 -16.41
N SER A 486 -8.15 -9.29 -15.34
CA SER A 486 -6.96 -9.32 -14.49
C SER A 486 -6.71 -10.63 -13.72
N CYS A 487 -7.68 -11.54 -13.71
CA CYS A 487 -7.69 -12.82 -12.98
C CYS A 487 -7.60 -12.68 -11.45
N GLN A 488 -7.91 -11.49 -10.91
CA GLN A 488 -7.91 -11.23 -9.48
C GLN A 488 -8.81 -12.21 -8.71
N PHE A 489 -10.04 -12.41 -9.17
CA PHE A 489 -11.02 -13.26 -8.47
C PHE A 489 -10.78 -14.75 -8.74
N LEU A 490 -10.23 -15.11 -9.91
CA LEU A 490 -9.69 -16.45 -10.15
C LEU A 490 -8.62 -16.84 -9.13
N HIS A 491 -7.69 -15.93 -8.85
CA HIS A 491 -6.63 -16.14 -7.86
C HIS A 491 -7.18 -16.21 -6.43
N VAL A 492 -8.15 -15.36 -6.09
CA VAL A 492 -8.84 -15.43 -4.79
C VAL A 492 -9.53 -16.79 -4.63
N LEU A 493 -10.27 -17.24 -5.65
CA LEU A 493 -10.95 -18.53 -5.60
C LEU A 493 -9.97 -19.71 -5.55
N SER A 494 -8.88 -19.68 -6.31
CA SER A 494 -7.87 -20.74 -6.29
C SER A 494 -7.19 -20.88 -4.92
N THR A 495 -7.07 -19.77 -4.18
CA THR A 495 -6.54 -19.75 -2.82
C THR A 495 -7.57 -20.25 -1.79
N LEU A 496 -8.85 -19.90 -1.97
CA LEU A 496 -9.94 -20.33 -1.08
C LEU A 496 -10.30 -21.80 -1.26
N ARG A 497 -10.21 -22.30 -2.49
CA ARG A 497 -10.63 -23.64 -2.90
C ARG A 497 -9.59 -24.25 -3.86
N PRO A 498 -8.39 -24.61 -3.34
CA PRO A 498 -7.33 -25.21 -4.16
C PRO A 498 -7.71 -26.59 -4.73
N ASP A 499 -8.80 -27.19 -4.23
CA ASP A 499 -9.38 -28.44 -4.72
C ASP A 499 -10.14 -28.29 -6.05
N LEU A 500 -10.62 -27.08 -6.38
CA LEU A 500 -11.38 -26.82 -7.60
C LEU A 500 -10.51 -26.87 -8.85
N GLN A 501 -11.05 -27.45 -9.92
CA GLN A 501 -10.55 -27.18 -11.27
C GLN A 501 -11.17 -25.87 -11.77
N LEU A 502 -10.34 -24.86 -11.98
CA LEU A 502 -10.76 -23.54 -12.42
C LEU A 502 -10.49 -23.35 -13.91
N TYR A 503 -11.31 -22.53 -14.54
CA TYR A 503 -11.13 -22.08 -15.92
C TYR A 503 -11.29 -20.56 -15.99
N GLY A 504 -10.27 -19.88 -16.49
CA GLY A 504 -10.34 -18.44 -16.77
C GLY A 504 -10.56 -18.22 -18.26
N LEU A 505 -11.66 -17.55 -18.60
CA LEU A 505 -12.10 -17.36 -19.97
C LEU A 505 -12.18 -15.87 -20.26
N ASP A 506 -11.43 -15.40 -21.25
CA ASP A 506 -11.41 -13.99 -21.66
C ASP A 506 -11.13 -13.88 -23.16
N PHE A 507 -11.48 -12.77 -23.80
CA PHE A 507 -11.20 -12.60 -25.23
C PHE A 507 -9.79 -12.05 -25.48
N THR A 508 -9.11 -11.56 -24.44
CA THR A 508 -7.74 -11.04 -24.50
C THR A 508 -6.69 -12.12 -24.29
N GLN A 509 -5.54 -11.96 -24.94
CA GLN A 509 -4.42 -12.89 -24.79
C GLN A 509 -3.71 -12.68 -23.44
N ALA A 510 -3.58 -11.42 -23.01
CA ALA A 510 -3.00 -11.08 -21.72
C ALA A 510 -3.69 -11.78 -20.54
N SER A 511 -5.03 -11.82 -20.50
CA SER A 511 -5.76 -12.55 -19.47
C SER A 511 -5.46 -14.04 -19.49
N VAL A 512 -5.47 -14.67 -20.67
CA VAL A 512 -5.14 -16.10 -20.81
C VAL A 512 -3.71 -16.38 -20.30
N ALA A 513 -2.75 -15.52 -20.62
CA ALA A 513 -1.38 -15.63 -20.12
C ALA A 513 -1.28 -15.45 -18.60
N ILE A 514 -2.10 -14.57 -17.98
CA ILE A 514 -2.17 -14.48 -16.52
C ILE A 514 -2.69 -15.79 -15.92
N VAL A 515 -3.68 -16.42 -16.55
CA VAL A 515 -4.19 -17.73 -16.09
C VAL A 515 -3.11 -18.81 -16.16
N GLU A 516 -2.33 -18.85 -17.24
CA GLU A 516 -1.19 -19.77 -17.37
C GLU A 516 -0.14 -19.53 -16.29
N ARG A 517 0.10 -18.26 -15.90
CA ARG A 517 0.95 -17.94 -14.75
C ARG A 517 0.36 -18.44 -13.44
N LEU A 518 -0.93 -18.26 -13.20
CA LEU A 518 -1.58 -18.84 -12.01
C LEU A 518 -1.37 -20.36 -11.95
N ALA A 519 -1.46 -21.05 -13.09
CA ALA A 519 -1.18 -22.49 -13.18
C ALA A 519 0.29 -22.82 -12.87
N ALA A 520 1.23 -22.04 -13.39
CA ALA A 520 2.66 -22.18 -13.09
C ALA A 520 2.99 -21.96 -11.60
N TYR A 521 2.15 -21.20 -10.88
CA TYR A 521 2.23 -20.99 -9.43
C TYR A 521 1.45 -22.02 -8.61
N GLY A 522 1.03 -23.13 -9.22
CA GLY A 522 0.42 -24.27 -8.54
C GLY A 522 -1.11 -24.21 -8.43
N ALA A 523 -1.78 -23.20 -9.00
CA ALA A 523 -3.24 -23.20 -9.06
C ALA A 523 -3.74 -24.25 -10.07
N ARG A 524 -4.81 -24.97 -9.72
CA ARG A 524 -5.48 -25.89 -10.66
C ARG A 524 -6.37 -25.12 -11.62
N VAL A 525 -5.76 -24.40 -12.56
CA VAL A 525 -6.47 -23.48 -13.46
C VAL A 525 -6.05 -23.67 -14.92
N ARG A 526 -6.97 -23.38 -15.86
CA ARG A 526 -6.70 -23.38 -17.30
C ARG A 526 -7.26 -22.13 -17.96
N GLY A 527 -6.46 -21.48 -18.79
CA GLY A 527 -6.86 -20.30 -19.56
C GLY A 527 -7.38 -20.69 -20.93
N GLN A 528 -8.40 -20.00 -21.44
CA GLN A 528 -8.81 -20.15 -22.84
C GLN A 528 -9.47 -18.88 -23.38
N ALA A 529 -9.17 -18.56 -24.65
CA ALA A 529 -9.79 -17.47 -25.36
C ALA A 529 -11.31 -17.71 -25.59
N PHE A 530 -12.15 -16.84 -25.05
CA PHE A 530 -13.61 -16.91 -25.14
C PHE A 530 -14.23 -15.52 -25.34
N ASP A 531 -15.14 -15.40 -26.31
CA ASP A 531 -15.87 -14.16 -26.59
C ASP A 531 -17.34 -14.34 -26.20
N MET A 532 -17.81 -13.61 -25.19
CA MET A 532 -19.19 -13.68 -24.70
C MET A 532 -20.21 -13.17 -25.73
N LEU A 533 -19.82 -12.28 -26.64
CA LEU A 533 -20.71 -11.82 -27.73
C LEU A 533 -20.87 -12.90 -28.81
N LYS A 534 -19.92 -13.84 -28.91
CA LYS A 534 -19.93 -14.93 -29.87
C LYS A 534 -19.54 -16.26 -29.20
N PRO A 535 -20.36 -16.78 -28.27
CA PRO A 535 -20.06 -18.02 -27.56
C PRO A 535 -19.79 -19.17 -28.53
N LYS A 536 -18.64 -19.84 -28.37
CA LYS A 536 -18.28 -20.98 -29.23
C LYS A 536 -19.16 -22.18 -28.86
N LYS A 537 -20.12 -22.55 -29.71
CA LYS A 537 -21.03 -23.69 -29.47
C LYS A 537 -20.32 -25.02 -29.14
N GLY A 538 -19.09 -25.22 -29.62
CA GLY A 538 -18.29 -26.42 -29.33
C GLY A 538 -17.55 -26.41 -27.98
N PHE A 539 -17.53 -25.28 -27.26
CA PHE A 539 -16.95 -25.22 -25.91
C PHE A 539 -18.00 -25.63 -24.89
N LEU A 540 -17.88 -26.84 -24.36
CA LEU A 540 -18.84 -27.41 -23.42
C LEU A 540 -18.38 -27.25 -21.97
N LEU A 541 -19.29 -26.80 -21.10
CA LEU A 541 -19.05 -26.76 -19.66
C LEU A 541 -19.13 -28.16 -19.07
N GLN A 542 -18.30 -28.42 -18.07
CA GLN A 542 -18.40 -29.68 -17.32
C GLN A 542 -19.78 -29.74 -16.62
N PRO A 543 -20.52 -30.87 -16.72
CA PRO A 543 -21.78 -31.03 -16.01
C PRO A 543 -21.63 -30.79 -14.50
N GLY A 544 -22.56 -30.04 -13.91
CA GLY A 544 -22.55 -29.71 -12.49
C GLY A 544 -21.54 -28.63 -12.08
N SER A 545 -20.87 -27.98 -13.04
CA SER A 545 -19.94 -26.87 -12.79
C SER A 545 -20.64 -25.59 -12.34
N ALA A 546 -19.86 -24.67 -11.77
CA ALA A 546 -20.28 -23.29 -11.54
C ALA A 546 -19.79 -22.35 -12.64
N VAL A 547 -20.55 -21.29 -12.87
CA VAL A 547 -20.14 -20.15 -13.67
C VAL A 547 -20.18 -18.89 -12.81
N PHE A 548 -19.17 -18.03 -12.93
CA PHE A 548 -19.23 -16.71 -12.33
C PHE A 548 -18.62 -15.62 -13.21
N THR A 549 -19.03 -14.39 -12.97
CA THR A 549 -18.49 -13.17 -13.59
C THR A 549 -18.42 -12.05 -12.56
N VAL A 550 -17.40 -11.18 -12.67
CA VAL A 550 -17.23 -10.01 -11.81
C VAL A 550 -16.80 -8.82 -12.66
N GLY A 551 -17.69 -7.85 -12.86
CA GLY A 551 -17.44 -6.68 -13.71
C GLY A 551 -17.10 -7.04 -15.16
N ALA A 552 -17.69 -8.11 -15.69
CA ALA A 552 -17.39 -8.62 -17.03
C ALA A 552 -18.59 -8.51 -17.97
N LEU A 553 -19.79 -8.90 -17.53
CA LEU A 553 -21.01 -8.67 -18.32
C LEU A 553 -21.27 -7.19 -18.52
N GLU A 554 -20.78 -6.32 -17.63
CA GLU A 554 -20.93 -4.88 -17.74
C GLU A 554 -20.57 -4.34 -19.13
N GLN A 555 -19.64 -4.98 -19.85
CA GLN A 555 -19.12 -4.52 -21.14
C GLN A 555 -19.95 -4.98 -22.35
N LEU A 556 -21.03 -5.74 -22.14
CA LEU A 556 -21.83 -6.30 -23.23
C LEU A 556 -22.95 -5.35 -23.71
N GLY A 557 -23.24 -4.27 -22.97
CA GLY A 557 -24.37 -3.39 -23.25
C GLY A 557 -25.69 -4.18 -23.32
N SER A 558 -26.42 -4.04 -24.43
CA SER A 558 -27.64 -4.82 -24.72
C SER A 558 -27.41 -6.13 -25.46
N ARG A 559 -26.16 -6.55 -25.71
CA ARG A 559 -25.81 -7.69 -26.59
C ARG A 559 -25.52 -8.98 -25.82
N PHE A 560 -26.12 -9.16 -24.64
CA PHE A 560 -25.81 -10.25 -23.72
C PHE A 560 -26.56 -11.56 -24.03
N GLU A 561 -27.61 -11.52 -24.85
CA GLU A 561 -28.52 -12.65 -25.09
C GLU A 561 -27.80 -13.90 -25.60
N PRO A 562 -26.84 -13.84 -26.55
CA PRO A 562 -26.11 -15.02 -26.97
C PRO A 562 -25.42 -15.74 -25.81
N PHE A 563 -24.86 -14.99 -24.86
CA PHE A 563 -24.20 -15.55 -23.68
C PHE A 563 -25.20 -16.14 -22.69
N LEU A 564 -26.32 -15.45 -22.44
CA LEU A 564 -27.40 -15.97 -21.58
C LEU A 564 -27.94 -17.30 -22.13
N GLU A 565 -28.24 -17.35 -23.42
CA GLU A 565 -28.74 -18.55 -24.10
C GLU A 565 -27.71 -19.69 -24.04
N TYR A 566 -26.43 -19.38 -24.29
CA TYR A 566 -25.34 -20.33 -24.11
C TYR A 566 -25.33 -20.92 -22.70
N LEU A 567 -25.40 -20.11 -21.64
CA LEU A 567 -25.41 -20.61 -20.27
C LEU A 567 -26.64 -21.48 -19.96
N ILE A 568 -27.82 -21.12 -20.49
CA ILE A 568 -29.03 -21.95 -20.34
C ILE A 568 -28.85 -23.32 -21.02
N GLU A 569 -28.26 -23.35 -22.22
CA GLU A 569 -27.97 -24.59 -22.94
C GLU A 569 -26.91 -25.45 -22.24
N GLN A 570 -25.87 -24.83 -21.66
CA GLN A 570 -24.77 -25.54 -20.99
C GLN A 570 -25.14 -26.14 -19.63
N LYS A 571 -26.25 -25.71 -19.05
CA LYS A 571 -26.78 -26.23 -17.78
C LYS A 571 -25.77 -26.31 -16.61
N PRO A 572 -25.00 -25.24 -16.30
CA PRO A 572 -24.20 -25.21 -15.07
C PRO A 572 -25.11 -25.37 -13.84
N ARG A 573 -24.57 -25.90 -12.75
CA ARG A 573 -25.29 -26.07 -11.48
C ARG A 573 -25.72 -24.72 -10.88
N VAL A 574 -24.90 -23.70 -11.06
CA VAL A 574 -25.15 -22.34 -10.58
C VAL A 574 -24.40 -21.32 -11.42
N VAL A 575 -25.01 -20.16 -11.61
CA VAL A 575 -24.43 -18.98 -12.26
C VAL A 575 -24.47 -17.81 -11.27
N ILE A 576 -23.33 -17.15 -11.08
CA ILE A 576 -23.14 -16.05 -10.12
C ILE A 576 -22.60 -14.81 -10.86
N HIS A 577 -23.34 -13.72 -10.87
CA HIS A 577 -22.91 -12.46 -11.46
C HIS A 577 -22.73 -11.40 -10.37
N HIS A 578 -21.55 -10.77 -10.32
CA HIS A 578 -21.30 -9.51 -9.63
C HIS A 578 -21.11 -8.42 -10.67
N GLU A 579 -22.17 -7.69 -10.98
CA GLU A 579 -22.21 -6.79 -12.13
C GLU A 579 -22.96 -5.49 -11.78
N PRO A 580 -22.66 -4.37 -12.43
CA PRO A 580 -23.55 -3.21 -12.46
C PRO A 580 -24.82 -3.55 -13.25
N ILE A 581 -25.98 -3.59 -12.57
CA ILE A 581 -27.28 -3.89 -13.21
C ILE A 581 -28.11 -2.61 -13.27
N LEU A 582 -28.30 -2.05 -14.47
CA LEU A 582 -29.04 -0.81 -14.69
C LEU A 582 -30.44 -0.85 -14.05
N GLU A 583 -31.15 -1.97 -14.12
CA GLU A 583 -32.53 -2.08 -13.66
C GLU A 583 -32.70 -2.13 -12.14
N PHE A 584 -31.61 -2.14 -11.38
CA PHE A 584 -31.67 -2.04 -9.92
C PHE A 584 -31.56 -0.59 -9.41
N TYR A 585 -31.34 0.38 -10.30
CA TYR A 585 -31.33 1.80 -9.97
C TYR A 585 -32.75 2.36 -9.86
N ASN A 586 -32.97 3.23 -8.88
CA ASN A 586 -34.21 3.96 -8.72
C ASN A 586 -34.15 5.27 -9.53
N PRO A 587 -34.88 5.40 -10.66
CA PRO A 587 -34.82 6.58 -11.50
C PRO A 587 -35.32 7.86 -10.82
N ASP A 588 -36.04 7.73 -9.70
CA ASP A 588 -36.65 8.87 -8.98
C ASP A 588 -35.69 9.54 -7.98
N THR A 589 -34.45 9.06 -7.85
CA THR A 589 -33.43 9.69 -7.00
C THR A 589 -32.29 10.25 -7.84
N LEU A 590 -31.87 11.48 -7.54
CA LEU A 590 -30.87 12.20 -8.34
C LEU A 590 -29.55 11.43 -8.50
N VAL A 591 -29.08 10.78 -7.43
CA VAL A 591 -27.81 10.06 -7.46
C VAL A 591 -27.91 8.79 -8.32
N ASP A 592 -29.01 8.04 -8.22
CA ASP A 592 -29.23 6.88 -9.09
C ASP A 592 -29.48 7.31 -10.54
N TYR A 593 -30.18 8.42 -10.76
CA TYR A 593 -30.40 8.95 -12.11
C TYR A 593 -29.07 9.35 -12.78
N ALA A 594 -28.15 9.99 -12.04
CA ALA A 594 -26.81 10.27 -12.54
C ALA A 594 -26.04 8.97 -12.90
N ALA A 595 -26.16 7.93 -12.07
CA ALA A 595 -25.57 6.62 -12.37
C ALA A 595 -26.21 5.94 -13.60
N ILE A 596 -27.52 6.07 -13.79
CA ILE A 596 -28.24 5.58 -14.99
C ILE A 596 -27.72 6.28 -16.25
N LEU A 597 -27.54 7.60 -16.19
CA LEU A 597 -26.97 8.37 -17.29
C LEU A 597 -25.53 7.95 -17.59
N TRP A 598 -24.73 7.70 -16.55
CA TRP A 598 -23.37 7.17 -16.69
C TRP A 598 -23.35 5.79 -17.36
N HIS A 599 -24.19 4.86 -16.91
CA HIS A 599 -24.33 3.53 -17.53
C HIS A 599 -24.67 3.62 -19.01
N ARG A 600 -25.70 4.42 -19.36
CA ARG A 600 -26.11 4.60 -20.75
C ARG A 600 -25.00 5.22 -21.59
N LYS A 601 -24.25 6.18 -21.04
CA LYS A 601 -23.14 6.82 -21.73
C LYS A 601 -21.98 5.86 -22.00
N ARG A 602 -21.74 4.91 -21.09
CA ARG A 602 -20.70 3.87 -21.18
C ARG A 602 -21.16 2.63 -21.96
N ASP A 603 -22.42 2.56 -22.35
CA ASP A 603 -23.08 1.34 -22.86
C ASP A 603 -22.88 0.14 -21.94
N TYR A 604 -23.03 0.36 -20.63
CA TYR A 604 -23.00 -0.73 -19.66
C TYR A 604 -24.23 -1.62 -19.76
N LEU A 605 -24.11 -2.84 -19.19
CA LEU A 605 -25.14 -3.87 -19.22
C LEU A 605 -26.53 -3.33 -18.88
N HIS A 606 -27.45 -3.51 -19.82
CA HIS A 606 -28.86 -3.14 -19.68
C HIS A 606 -29.74 -4.11 -20.47
N GLY A 607 -30.93 -4.39 -19.99
CA GLY A 607 -31.88 -5.40 -20.49
C GLY A 607 -31.73 -6.78 -19.83
N TYR A 608 -30.60 -7.04 -19.14
CA TYR A 608 -30.27 -8.36 -18.61
C TYR A 608 -31.28 -8.85 -17.56
N TRP A 609 -31.62 -8.01 -16.58
CA TRP A 609 -32.55 -8.41 -15.51
C TRP A 609 -33.97 -8.72 -16.02
N PRO A 610 -34.59 -7.89 -16.89
CA PRO A 610 -35.84 -8.22 -17.56
C PRO A 610 -35.77 -9.53 -18.35
N ALA A 611 -34.70 -9.77 -19.11
CA ALA A 611 -34.51 -10.98 -19.89
C ALA A 611 -34.41 -12.23 -19.01
N LEU A 612 -33.63 -12.18 -17.92
CA LEU A 612 -33.51 -13.29 -16.97
C LEU A 612 -34.85 -13.59 -16.28
N ARG A 613 -35.61 -12.56 -15.89
CA ARG A 613 -36.98 -12.73 -15.35
C ARG A 613 -37.94 -13.32 -16.37
N HIS A 614 -37.79 -12.98 -17.65
CA HIS A 614 -38.59 -13.57 -18.72
C HIS A 614 -38.29 -15.07 -18.86
N ALA A 615 -37.01 -15.45 -18.92
CA ALA A 615 -36.59 -16.85 -18.93
C ALA A 615 -37.09 -17.62 -17.69
N ALA A 616 -37.11 -16.98 -16.50
CA ALA A 616 -37.64 -17.59 -15.29
C ALA A 616 -39.16 -17.85 -15.38
N ARG A 617 -39.94 -16.90 -15.92
CA ARG A 617 -41.39 -17.09 -16.17
C ARG A 617 -41.65 -18.22 -17.16
N GLN A 618 -40.75 -18.43 -18.11
CA GLN A 618 -40.80 -19.54 -19.06
C GLN A 618 -40.30 -20.86 -18.47
N LYS A 619 -39.95 -20.92 -17.17
CA LYS A 619 -39.37 -22.10 -16.51
C LYS A 619 -38.12 -22.62 -17.22
N ARG A 620 -37.30 -21.71 -17.76
CA ARG A 620 -35.99 -22.04 -18.33
C ARG A 620 -34.86 -21.89 -17.29
N VAL A 621 -35.06 -21.02 -16.32
CA VAL A 621 -34.13 -20.77 -15.21
C VAL A 621 -34.88 -20.56 -13.89
N GLU A 622 -34.20 -20.76 -12.78
CA GLU A 622 -34.61 -20.41 -11.43
C GLU A 622 -33.67 -19.32 -10.89
N ILE A 623 -34.24 -18.19 -10.45
CA ILE A 623 -33.46 -17.10 -9.83
C ILE A 623 -33.38 -17.38 -8.32
N LEU A 624 -32.15 -17.57 -7.82
CA LEU A 624 -31.87 -17.89 -6.42
C LEU A 624 -31.65 -16.63 -5.57
N LYS A 625 -31.02 -15.60 -6.15
CA LYS A 625 -30.78 -14.31 -5.51
C LYS A 625 -30.70 -13.20 -6.56
N ALA A 626 -31.22 -12.03 -6.23
CA ALA A 626 -31.04 -10.82 -7.02
C ALA A 626 -31.03 -9.63 -6.07
N ARG A 627 -29.94 -8.87 -6.06
CA ARG A 627 -29.73 -7.86 -5.02
C ARG A 627 -28.77 -6.76 -5.45
N ARG A 628 -29.10 -5.53 -5.09
CA ARG A 628 -28.20 -4.38 -5.09
C ARG A 628 -27.66 -4.11 -3.68
N PRO A 629 -26.34 -4.24 -3.44
CA PRO A 629 -25.75 -4.03 -2.11
C PRO A 629 -25.69 -2.57 -1.64
N GLY A 630 -25.77 -1.60 -2.56
CA GLY A 630 -25.73 -0.18 -2.20
C GLY A 630 -24.32 0.38 -2.09
N PHE A 631 -23.28 -0.20 -2.72
CA PHE A 631 -21.92 0.34 -2.69
C PHE A 631 -21.24 0.31 -4.04
N GLY A 632 -20.27 1.20 -4.25
CA GLY A 632 -19.47 1.22 -5.47
C GLY A 632 -18.57 2.43 -5.57
N ASP A 633 -18.08 2.65 -6.79
CA ASP A 633 -17.23 3.78 -7.12
C ASP A 633 -18.01 5.11 -7.11
N PRO A 634 -17.38 6.26 -7.35
CA PRO A 634 -18.07 7.56 -7.30
C PRO A 634 -19.16 7.75 -8.38
N TYR A 635 -19.15 6.97 -9.46
CA TYR A 635 -20.04 7.10 -10.60
C TYR A 635 -21.23 6.15 -10.54
N HIS A 636 -21.02 4.92 -10.06
CA HIS A 636 -22.06 3.91 -9.96
C HIS A 636 -21.74 2.80 -8.95
N GLU A 637 -22.74 1.96 -8.67
CA GLU A 637 -22.58 0.69 -7.97
C GLU A 637 -22.20 -0.41 -8.95
N SER A 638 -21.02 -1.01 -8.74
CA SER A 638 -20.41 -2.00 -9.64
C SER A 638 -20.65 -3.46 -9.21
N SER A 639 -21.36 -3.69 -8.10
CA SER A 639 -21.33 -4.96 -7.37
C SER A 639 -22.71 -5.61 -7.14
N SER A 640 -23.70 -5.36 -8.01
CA SER A 640 -24.99 -6.04 -7.84
C SER A 640 -24.87 -7.54 -8.06
N VAL A 641 -25.53 -8.31 -7.21
CA VAL A 641 -25.42 -9.76 -7.18
C VAL A 641 -26.66 -10.41 -7.78
N ILE A 642 -26.48 -11.21 -8.82
CA ILE A 642 -27.52 -12.09 -9.36
C ILE A 642 -27.01 -13.53 -9.30
N VAL A 643 -27.80 -14.43 -8.71
CA VAL A 643 -27.52 -15.86 -8.67
C VAL A 643 -28.73 -16.60 -9.24
N TRP A 644 -28.48 -17.48 -10.19
CA TRP A 644 -29.52 -18.27 -10.84
C TRP A 644 -28.99 -19.62 -11.28
N ARG A 645 -29.89 -20.54 -11.65
CA ARG A 645 -29.54 -21.82 -12.27
C ARG A 645 -30.53 -22.17 -13.38
N PRO A 646 -30.10 -22.82 -14.47
CA PRO A 646 -31.00 -23.36 -15.49
C PRO A 646 -31.77 -24.58 -14.96
N HIS A 647 -32.91 -24.88 -15.60
CA HIS A 647 -33.74 -26.05 -15.30
C HIS A 647 -33.30 -27.34 -15.99
#